data_AF-A0A099ZDA9-F1
#
_entry.id   AF-A0A099ZDA9-F1
#
_cell.length_a   1.000
_cell.length_b   1.000
_cell.length_c   1.000
_cell.angle_alpha   90.00
_cell.angle_beta   90.00
_cell.angle_gamma   90.00
#
_symmetry.space_group_name_H-M   'P 1'
#
loop_
_entity.id
_entity.type
_entity.pdbx_description
1 polymer ?
#
loop_
_entity_poly.entity_id
_entity_poly.type
_entity_poly.pdbx_seq_one_letter_code
_entity_poly.pdbx_strand_id
1 'polypeptide(L)'
;GAMVGMSISQYLLEKSRVVFQAHGERNYHVFYELLAGLPMEQKEELYFQEAESYFYLNQGRACDIPGKEDSQDFVVLVQALEGISLSEDQMSSAWAVLAAILQLGNICFTSYEKGSFEHAAIASDTEIRIVANLLSISADLLQSAVTHRVTVMSYDRIFTPLSVEGAIDARDSIAKTLYYLLFEWLLLRINEWLAPSETDCTVDIVDFYGFEDLEVNSLEQLCINFANEHLQHFFSQTVIAQEEEEYRQEQLVWIPISKTYSESCLSFISAKPHGILRVLDDQTSLPQATDHTFLQKCHYHHGDSPWYTKPKLPLPVFTIKHYGGPVTYQVHKFLAKNRDQLRPEVLDIFSQSRLKLVSHIFQKAKAAYDQQRELGSRGKGLKPQVSTLVSRFEQSLQDLTAKLRRSHAFFIRCITPNPRKLSNIFDMEYVACQLRHSGILEAIHIRKEGYPVCFPFQNFLARYGLLAVRRHDCLEEREGCAAVLSHVVGNPSELYQIGVTKVFLREKARQLLERRRSQRQTWAIVTLQRNFHRLLHRRRLCVLQEKVTIIQAYFRGYQARKQYRRRKKTLMQFKIMVLISKPFVQKRKHWQVTALFSGHVLQELFVEGWWLTYSLSPQDVGLLEIPAELAALLHLAEDQYQAQAKQITETLPPEVKVKDDLSLPPAINSYPFSTFIKSHFQNTDFPAPGQPLHHPLTHLEVEHRESALEINKLILRFIGDKNLPGWQEVLLGNYIVGRGLKNLSLRDEILSQVVSQAWKNPDMEQGRRAWVLMTTLLSSFAPSPALEKPLLKFVSDHGMEGYNAVCQRKILTTKPHTEIDPAASRAYPPTQLEWTANQRKGKMVLDVHTFNEEKFSAEVESWMTGEQYAAWLLNARGCDKNTRGWSVSMFTGDTCQNLLGCDFVLDLIGEME
;
A
#
# COMPACT_ATOMS: atom_id res chain seq x y z
N GLY A 1 7.32 -15.23 0.29
CA GLY A 1 8.72 -15.03 -0.11
C GLY A 1 9.30 -13.99 0.83
N ALA A 2 10.47 -14.24 1.39
CA ALA A 2 11.27 -13.21 2.05
C ALA A 2 12.18 -12.56 1.00
N MET A 3 12.57 -11.31 1.21
CA MET A 3 13.60 -10.66 0.38
C MET A 3 14.97 -11.28 0.71
N VAL A 4 15.70 -11.73 -0.30
CA VAL A 4 17.03 -12.38 -0.14
C VAL A 4 18.17 -11.49 -0.63
N GLY A 5 17.88 -10.51 -1.49
CA GLY A 5 18.86 -9.53 -1.97
C GLY A 5 18.27 -8.63 -3.05
N MET A 6 19.09 -7.73 -3.58
CA MET A 6 18.72 -6.73 -4.60
C MET A 6 19.89 -6.49 -5.56
N SER A 7 19.59 -6.04 -6.78
CA SER A 7 20.59 -5.61 -7.75
C SER A 7 20.10 -4.33 -8.43
N ILE A 8 20.97 -3.33 -8.52
CA ILE A 8 20.69 -2.03 -9.13
C ILE A 8 21.44 -1.93 -10.45
N SER A 9 20.79 -1.45 -11.50
CA SER A 9 21.39 -1.20 -12.82
C SER A 9 21.12 0.23 -13.26
N GLN A 10 22.14 0.89 -13.81
CA GLN A 10 22.03 2.25 -14.35
C GLN A 10 22.02 2.24 -15.87
N TYR A 11 21.23 3.14 -16.47
CA TYR A 11 21.08 3.21 -17.92
C TYR A 11 21.72 4.46 -18.54
N LEU A 12 21.62 5.62 -17.88
CA LEU A 12 22.27 6.85 -18.34
C LEU A 12 22.49 7.80 -17.16
N LEU A 13 23.74 8.22 -16.96
CA LEU A 13 24.09 9.30 -16.02
C LEU A 13 24.27 10.60 -16.83
N GLU A 14 23.62 11.68 -16.42
CA GLU A 14 23.75 12.99 -17.07
C GLU A 14 25.11 13.63 -16.72
N LYS A 15 26.18 13.19 -17.42
CA LYS A 15 27.55 13.66 -17.18
C LYS A 15 27.70 15.16 -17.43
N SER A 16 26.92 15.74 -18.34
CA SER A 16 26.92 17.19 -18.63
C SER A 16 26.64 18.04 -17.40
N ARG A 17 25.75 17.59 -16.51
CA ARG A 17 25.34 18.30 -15.29
C ARG A 17 26.50 18.61 -14.35
N VAL A 18 27.57 17.80 -14.37
CA VAL A 18 28.77 18.01 -13.55
C VAL A 18 29.46 19.33 -13.87
N VAL A 19 29.49 19.73 -15.14
CA VAL A 19 30.26 20.89 -15.61
C VAL A 19 29.39 22.08 -16.03
N PHE A 20 28.10 21.84 -16.27
CA PHE A 20 27.16 22.84 -16.76
C PHE A 20 25.78 22.66 -16.13
N GLN A 21 25.11 23.76 -15.79
CA GLN A 21 23.73 23.78 -15.32
C GLN A 21 22.95 24.87 -16.05
N ALA A 22 21.69 24.58 -16.40
CA ALA A 22 20.80 25.58 -16.95
C ALA A 22 20.37 26.59 -15.86
N HIS A 23 19.83 27.73 -16.30
CA HIS A 23 19.35 28.77 -15.38
C HIS A 23 18.25 28.22 -14.47
N GLY A 24 18.41 28.37 -13.15
CA GLY A 24 17.49 27.85 -12.15
C GLY A 24 17.70 26.37 -11.79
N GLU A 25 18.66 25.68 -12.43
CA GLU A 25 19.06 24.33 -12.05
C GLU A 25 20.32 24.31 -11.18
N ARG A 26 20.48 23.23 -10.42
CA ARG A 26 21.69 22.94 -9.65
C ARG A 26 22.46 21.74 -10.18
N ASN A 27 23.69 21.62 -9.72
CA ASN A 27 24.51 20.42 -9.91
C ASN A 27 24.02 19.28 -8.99
N TYR A 28 24.67 18.11 -9.03
CA TYR A 28 24.35 16.98 -8.15
C TYR A 28 24.42 17.39 -6.67
N HIS A 29 23.46 16.89 -5.87
CA HIS A 29 23.28 17.31 -4.48
C HIS A 29 24.50 17.06 -3.60
N VAL A 30 25.25 15.99 -3.85
CA VAL A 30 26.44 15.62 -3.09
C VAL A 30 27.46 16.77 -2.97
N PHE A 31 27.57 17.67 -3.96
CA PHE A 31 28.48 18.81 -3.87
C PHE A 31 28.03 19.83 -2.80
N TYR A 32 26.73 20.10 -2.71
CA TYR A 32 26.15 21.06 -1.76
C TYR A 32 26.09 20.44 -0.36
N GLU A 33 25.69 19.17 -0.26
CA GLU A 33 25.67 18.40 0.98
C GLU A 33 27.07 18.32 1.61
N LEU A 34 28.11 18.09 0.81
CA LEU A 34 29.50 18.07 1.27
C LEU A 34 29.98 19.44 1.80
N LEU A 35 29.66 20.51 1.06
CA LEU A 35 30.00 21.89 1.45
C LEU A 35 29.25 22.34 2.71
N ALA A 36 28.02 21.88 2.93
CA ALA A 36 27.26 22.18 4.12
C ALA A 36 27.71 21.32 5.32
N GLY A 37 27.77 20.00 5.15
CA GLY A 37 27.84 19.03 6.24
C GLY A 37 29.22 18.66 6.77
N LEU A 38 30.32 18.89 6.03
CA LEU A 38 31.65 18.55 6.53
C LEU A 38 32.10 19.39 7.75
N PRO A 39 32.87 18.82 8.69
CA PRO A 39 33.55 19.59 9.73
C PRO A 39 34.53 20.61 9.16
N MET A 40 34.72 21.74 9.85
CA MET A 40 35.61 22.82 9.36
C MET A 40 37.06 22.35 9.17
N GLU A 41 37.59 21.50 10.03
CA GLU A 41 38.95 20.94 9.90
C GLU A 41 39.12 20.18 8.57
N GLN A 42 38.15 19.33 8.22
CA GLN A 42 38.19 18.57 6.95
C GLN A 42 37.93 19.47 5.74
N LYS A 43 37.13 20.53 5.89
CA LYS A 43 36.93 21.53 4.82
C LYS A 43 38.23 22.26 4.48
N GLU A 44 39.01 22.63 5.48
CA GLU A 44 40.32 23.26 5.28
C GLU A 44 41.31 22.30 4.60
N GLU A 45 41.36 21.04 5.02
CA GLU A 45 42.20 20.00 4.40
C GLU A 45 41.86 19.76 2.91
N LEU A 46 40.57 19.84 2.56
CA LEU A 46 40.07 19.64 1.20
C LEU A 46 40.03 20.93 0.37
N TYR A 47 40.51 22.06 0.92
CA TYR A 47 40.49 23.38 0.27
C TYR A 47 39.08 23.81 -0.15
N PHE A 48 38.06 23.52 0.66
CA PHE A 48 36.68 23.93 0.36
C PHE A 48 36.45 25.43 0.55
N GLN A 49 35.68 26.01 -0.36
CA GLN A 49 35.19 27.38 -0.34
C GLN A 49 33.65 27.39 -0.40
N GLU A 50 33.04 28.57 -0.37
CA GLU A 50 31.59 28.71 -0.58
C GLU A 50 31.17 28.25 -1.98
N ALA A 51 29.92 27.77 -2.13
CA ALA A 51 29.43 27.18 -3.38
C ALA A 51 29.53 28.16 -4.56
N GLU A 52 29.31 29.44 -4.32
CA GLU A 52 29.38 30.54 -5.28
C GLU A 52 30.78 30.73 -5.88
N SER A 53 31.82 30.29 -5.16
CA SER A 53 33.22 30.40 -5.57
C SER A 53 33.63 29.35 -6.61
N TYR A 54 32.81 28.30 -6.80
CA TYR A 54 33.08 27.23 -7.75
C TYR A 54 32.35 27.44 -9.07
N PHE A 55 33.13 27.48 -10.16
CA PHE A 55 32.57 27.61 -11.52
C PHE A 55 31.56 26.52 -11.85
N TYR A 56 31.72 25.29 -11.34
CA TYR A 56 30.76 24.21 -11.60
C TYR A 56 29.50 24.24 -10.74
N LEU A 57 29.35 25.17 -9.80
CA LEU A 57 28.18 25.29 -8.93
C LEU A 57 27.42 26.62 -9.13
N ASN A 58 28.09 27.67 -9.62
CA ASN A 58 27.51 29.00 -9.73
C ASN A 58 26.82 29.33 -11.07
N GLN A 59 26.92 28.46 -12.09
CA GLN A 59 26.38 28.75 -13.43
C GLN A 59 24.84 28.82 -13.46
N GLY A 60 24.17 27.96 -12.71
CA GLY A 60 22.71 27.90 -12.64
C GLY A 60 22.06 28.99 -11.78
N ARG A 61 22.85 29.76 -11.02
CA ARG A 61 22.40 30.83 -10.09
C ARG A 61 21.40 30.38 -9.02
N ALA A 62 21.35 29.09 -8.70
CA ALA A 62 20.43 28.51 -7.72
C ALA A 62 21.19 27.53 -6.79
N CYS A 63 21.90 28.08 -5.80
CA CYS A 63 22.67 27.31 -4.83
C CYS A 63 21.80 26.72 -3.70
N ASP A 64 20.63 27.31 -3.42
CA ASP A 64 19.69 26.87 -2.37
C ASP A 64 18.39 26.29 -2.95
N ILE A 65 17.80 25.30 -2.27
CA ILE A 65 16.48 24.74 -2.60
C ILE A 65 15.57 24.98 -1.40
N PRO A 66 14.39 25.60 -1.61
CA PRO A 66 13.43 25.78 -0.53
C PRO A 66 12.94 24.43 0.00
N GLY A 67 13.08 24.21 1.30
CA GLY A 67 12.61 23.00 1.99
C GLY A 67 13.58 21.82 2.02
N LYS A 68 14.81 21.96 1.48
CA LYS A 68 15.89 20.97 1.62
C LYS A 68 16.98 21.50 2.55
N GLU A 69 17.47 20.67 3.46
CA GLU A 69 18.54 21.01 4.39
C GLU A 69 19.78 20.16 4.10
N ASP A 70 20.68 20.71 3.27
CA ASP A 70 21.85 20.00 2.74
C ASP A 70 22.80 19.45 3.85
N SER A 71 22.88 20.12 5.01
CA SER A 71 23.66 19.66 6.16
C SER A 71 23.08 18.38 6.80
N GLN A 72 21.75 18.26 6.87
CA GLN A 72 21.11 17.08 7.43
C GLN A 72 21.17 15.90 6.46
N ASP A 73 20.98 16.17 5.16
CA ASP A 73 21.08 15.15 4.11
C ASP A 73 22.51 14.58 4.02
N PHE A 74 23.54 15.38 4.27
CA PHE A 74 24.92 14.88 4.36
C PHE A 74 25.11 13.86 5.49
N VAL A 75 24.48 14.08 6.66
CA VAL A 75 24.54 13.11 7.78
C VAL A 75 23.90 11.80 7.37
N VAL A 76 22.75 11.85 6.69
CA VAL A 76 22.07 10.66 6.17
C VAL A 76 22.94 9.94 5.13
N LEU A 77 23.60 10.68 4.24
CA LEU A 77 24.52 10.13 3.25
C LEU A 77 25.68 9.39 3.92
N VAL A 78 26.34 9.99 4.92
CA VAL A 78 27.45 9.35 5.65
C VAL A 78 26.99 8.07 6.35
N GLN A 79 25.84 8.11 7.05
CA GLN A 79 25.27 6.92 7.69
C GLN A 79 24.96 5.80 6.68
N ALA A 80 24.47 6.15 5.48
CA ALA A 80 24.21 5.19 4.43
C ALA A 80 25.50 4.55 3.89
N LEU A 81 26.56 5.35 3.69
CA LEU A 81 27.87 4.88 3.25
C LEU A 81 28.56 4.00 4.31
N GLU A 82 28.42 4.34 5.59
CA GLU A 82 28.88 3.48 6.70
C GLU A 82 28.10 2.15 6.74
N GLY A 83 26.78 2.19 6.48
CA GLY A 83 25.93 1.00 6.45
C GLY A 83 26.31 -0.04 5.38
N ILE A 84 26.85 0.40 4.24
CA ILE A 84 27.41 -0.48 3.20
C ILE A 84 28.88 -0.86 3.45
N SER A 85 29.40 -0.60 4.65
CA SER A 85 30.76 -0.95 5.12
C SER A 85 31.89 -0.26 4.35
N LEU A 86 31.70 0.98 3.88
CA LEU A 86 32.83 1.78 3.36
C LEU A 86 33.73 2.22 4.52
N SER A 87 35.04 2.03 4.37
CA SER A 87 36.01 2.50 5.37
C SER A 87 36.16 4.02 5.33
N GLU A 88 36.53 4.64 6.44
CA GLU A 88 36.82 6.07 6.53
C GLU A 88 37.82 6.53 5.45
N ASP A 89 38.89 5.76 5.21
CA ASP A 89 39.87 6.04 4.14
C ASP A 89 39.24 6.13 2.73
N GLN A 90 38.22 5.30 2.46
CA GLN A 90 37.54 5.29 1.16
C GLN A 90 36.58 6.47 1.03
N MET A 91 35.88 6.83 2.12
CA MET A 91 35.03 8.02 2.17
C MET A 91 35.87 9.29 1.99
N SER A 92 36.96 9.45 2.74
CA SER A 92 37.89 10.57 2.61
C SER A 92 38.49 10.66 1.19
N SER A 93 38.80 9.52 0.57
CA SER A 93 39.24 9.49 -0.83
C SER A 93 38.14 9.95 -1.80
N ALA A 94 36.88 9.57 -1.57
CA ALA A 94 35.75 10.02 -2.38
C ALA A 94 35.50 11.53 -2.23
N TRP A 95 35.59 12.06 -1.01
CA TRP A 95 35.53 13.51 -0.74
C TRP A 95 36.66 14.26 -1.44
N ALA A 96 37.89 13.74 -1.43
CA ALA A 96 39.01 14.31 -2.17
C ALA A 96 38.79 14.34 -3.68
N VAL A 97 38.16 13.31 -4.26
CA VAL A 97 37.79 13.29 -5.69
C VAL A 97 36.73 14.35 -6.01
N LEU A 98 35.70 14.49 -5.18
CA LEU A 98 34.66 15.51 -5.37
C LEU A 98 35.22 16.92 -5.20
N ALA A 99 36.08 17.15 -4.20
CA ALA A 99 36.81 18.41 -4.02
C ALA A 99 37.66 18.75 -5.25
N ALA A 100 38.41 17.77 -5.77
CA ALA A 100 39.23 17.94 -6.94
C ALA A 100 38.40 18.26 -8.21
N ILE A 101 37.20 17.71 -8.35
CA ILE A 101 36.29 18.06 -9.45
C ILE A 101 35.88 19.53 -9.38
N LEU A 102 35.54 20.05 -8.19
CA LEU A 102 35.18 21.46 -8.02
C LEU A 102 36.37 22.38 -8.30
N GLN A 103 37.56 22.04 -7.80
CA GLN A 103 38.79 22.80 -8.04
C GLN A 103 39.23 22.77 -9.51
N LEU A 104 39.01 21.66 -10.22
CA LEU A 104 39.24 21.57 -11.66
C LEU A 104 38.45 22.64 -12.41
N GLY A 105 37.20 22.93 -12.02
CA GLY A 105 36.35 23.92 -12.68
C GLY A 105 36.90 25.35 -12.61
N ASN A 106 37.69 25.66 -11.58
CA ASN A 106 38.29 26.98 -11.37
C ASN A 106 39.59 27.20 -12.16
N ILE A 107 40.12 26.18 -12.83
CA ILE A 107 41.28 26.33 -13.71
C ILE A 107 40.88 27.22 -14.90
N CYS A 108 41.56 28.35 -15.00
CA CYS A 108 41.41 29.33 -16.08
C CYS A 108 42.55 29.22 -17.09
N PHE A 109 42.23 29.41 -18.37
CA PHE A 109 43.21 29.38 -19.46
C PHE A 109 43.34 30.74 -20.11
N THR A 110 44.58 31.11 -20.43
CA THR A 110 44.92 32.28 -21.24
C THR A 110 45.46 31.82 -22.57
N SER A 111 45.11 32.54 -23.65
CA SER A 111 45.74 32.33 -24.95
C SER A 111 47.11 32.98 -25.00
N TYR A 112 48.07 32.28 -25.60
CA TYR A 112 49.31 32.87 -26.05
C TYR A 112 49.55 32.46 -27.51
N GLU A 113 49.95 33.41 -28.33
CA GLU A 113 50.23 33.17 -29.75
C GLU A 113 51.68 32.73 -29.91
N LYS A 114 51.90 31.56 -30.53
CA LYS A 114 53.23 31.13 -30.96
C LYS A 114 53.17 30.75 -32.45
N GLY A 115 53.40 31.74 -33.31
CA GLY A 115 53.20 31.60 -34.75
C GLY A 115 51.74 31.88 -35.15
N SER A 116 51.19 31.12 -36.11
CA SER A 116 49.82 31.30 -36.64
C SER A 116 48.73 30.56 -35.85
N PHE A 117 49.06 29.92 -34.73
CA PHE A 117 48.14 29.11 -33.94
C PHE A 117 48.01 29.63 -32.51
N GLU A 118 46.77 29.60 -32.00
CA GLU A 118 46.45 29.91 -30.62
C GLU A 118 46.78 28.70 -29.72
N HIS A 119 47.54 28.94 -28.65
CA HIS A 119 47.87 27.92 -27.66
C HIS A 119 47.31 28.29 -26.28
N ALA A 120 46.77 27.29 -25.59
CA ALA A 120 46.31 27.43 -24.22
C ALA A 120 47.48 27.34 -23.23
N ALA A 121 47.59 28.34 -22.35
CA ALA A 121 48.38 28.27 -21.11
C ALA A 121 47.45 28.40 -19.90
N ILE A 122 47.88 27.89 -18.76
CA ILE A 122 47.14 28.04 -17.50
C ILE A 122 47.43 29.43 -16.93
N ALA A 123 46.39 30.13 -16.49
CA ALA A 123 46.50 31.47 -15.94
C ALA A 123 47.16 31.49 -14.54
N SER A 124 46.84 30.50 -13.70
CA SER A 124 47.38 30.33 -12.36
C SER A 124 47.72 28.87 -12.06
N ASP A 125 48.90 28.66 -11.48
CA ASP A 125 49.36 27.34 -11.07
C ASP A 125 48.73 26.85 -9.74
N THR A 126 47.97 27.71 -9.04
CA THR A 126 47.44 27.41 -7.71
C THR A 126 46.43 26.27 -7.74
N GLU A 127 45.39 26.39 -8.58
CA GLU A 127 44.28 25.44 -8.63
C GLU A 127 44.76 24.07 -9.12
N ILE A 128 45.65 24.05 -10.12
CA ILE A 128 46.17 22.79 -10.65
C ILE A 128 47.07 22.05 -9.66
N ARG A 129 47.84 22.77 -8.83
CA ARG A 129 48.62 22.17 -7.74
C ARG A 129 47.71 21.63 -6.63
N ILE A 130 46.62 22.32 -6.30
CA ILE A 130 45.62 21.84 -5.35
C ILE A 130 45.00 20.52 -5.86
N VAL A 131 44.53 20.49 -7.11
CA VAL A 131 43.97 19.27 -7.72
C VAL A 131 44.98 18.13 -7.73
N ALA A 132 46.24 18.41 -8.09
CA ALA A 132 47.31 17.42 -8.12
C ALA A 132 47.61 16.85 -6.72
N ASN A 133 47.58 17.68 -5.68
CA ASN A 133 47.75 17.26 -4.29
C ASN A 133 46.56 16.42 -3.81
N LEU A 134 45.33 16.89 -4.03
CA LEU A 134 44.10 16.18 -3.64
C LEU A 134 44.04 14.79 -4.28
N LEU A 135 44.37 14.68 -5.57
CA LEU A 135 44.37 13.39 -6.29
C LEU A 135 45.69 12.63 -6.16
N SER A 136 46.68 13.19 -5.45
CA SER A 136 48.03 12.64 -5.28
C SER A 136 48.69 12.18 -6.60
N ILE A 137 48.71 13.08 -7.59
CA ILE A 137 49.32 12.89 -8.92
C ILE A 137 50.35 14.01 -9.21
N SER A 138 51.11 13.89 -10.29
CA SER A 138 52.04 14.94 -10.72
C SER A 138 51.29 16.12 -11.35
N ALA A 139 51.54 17.33 -10.84
CA ALA A 139 50.99 18.58 -11.38
C ALA A 139 51.42 18.83 -12.83
N ASP A 140 52.68 18.51 -13.18
CA ASP A 140 53.21 18.70 -14.54
C ASP A 140 52.49 17.80 -15.56
N LEU A 141 52.18 16.56 -15.16
CA LEU A 141 51.45 15.62 -16.01
C LEU A 141 49.99 16.06 -16.18
N LEU A 142 49.35 16.53 -15.10
CA LEU A 142 48.00 17.06 -15.15
C LEU A 142 47.92 18.31 -16.05
N GLN A 143 48.89 19.22 -15.92
CA GLN A 143 48.99 20.41 -16.77
C GLN A 143 49.14 20.03 -18.24
N SER A 144 50.00 19.06 -18.53
CA SER A 144 50.16 18.52 -19.89
C SER A 144 48.87 17.91 -20.41
N ALA A 145 48.14 17.12 -19.62
CA ALA A 145 46.89 16.48 -20.04
C ALA A 145 45.75 17.47 -20.37
N VAL A 146 45.76 18.63 -19.73
CA VAL A 146 44.74 19.68 -19.94
C VAL A 146 45.13 20.62 -21.08
N THR A 147 46.42 20.89 -21.29
CA THR A 147 46.92 21.86 -22.30
C THR A 147 47.39 21.23 -23.59
N HIS A 148 47.71 19.94 -23.60
CA HIS A 148 48.23 19.21 -24.76
C HIS A 148 47.38 17.97 -25.03
N ARG A 149 47.22 17.64 -26.31
CA ARG A 149 46.73 16.34 -26.76
C ARG A 149 47.92 15.46 -27.09
N VAL A 150 47.99 14.27 -26.49
CA VAL A 150 48.98 13.28 -26.89
C VAL A 150 48.40 12.41 -27.99
N THR A 151 49.17 12.19 -29.04
CA THR A 151 48.83 11.25 -30.10
C THR A 151 49.89 10.16 -30.08
N VAL A 152 49.49 8.95 -29.70
CA VAL A 152 50.38 7.79 -29.63
C VAL A 152 50.49 7.18 -31.02
N MET A 153 51.63 7.37 -31.68
CA MET A 153 51.99 6.66 -32.91
C MET A 153 52.75 5.38 -32.58
N SER A 154 52.98 4.52 -33.57
CA SER A 154 53.57 3.18 -33.39
C SER A 154 54.95 3.17 -32.70
N TYR A 155 55.70 4.27 -32.76
CA TYR A 155 57.05 4.38 -32.20
C TYR A 155 57.31 5.65 -31.36
N ASP A 156 56.38 6.61 -31.33
CA ASP A 156 56.57 7.89 -30.63
C ASP A 156 55.25 8.50 -30.11
N ARG A 157 55.34 9.32 -29.06
CA ARG A 157 54.22 10.12 -28.50
C ARG A 157 54.36 11.58 -28.93
N ILE A 158 53.44 12.07 -29.75
CA ILE A 158 53.43 13.47 -30.20
C ILE A 158 52.54 14.30 -29.28
N PHE A 159 53.11 15.34 -28.68
CA PHE A 159 52.38 16.32 -27.86
C PHE A 159 51.97 17.50 -28.73
N THR A 160 50.66 17.68 -28.94
CA THR A 160 50.12 18.78 -29.72
C THR A 160 49.44 19.77 -28.77
N PRO A 161 49.83 21.05 -28.72
CA PRO A 161 49.17 22.04 -27.87
C PRO A 161 47.71 22.25 -28.30
N LEU A 162 46.83 22.45 -27.32
CA LEU A 162 45.40 22.71 -27.53
C LEU A 162 45.11 24.21 -27.62
N SER A 163 44.01 24.57 -28.28
CA SER A 163 43.41 25.91 -28.17
C SER A 163 42.78 26.10 -26.79
N VAL A 164 42.42 27.34 -26.44
CA VAL A 164 41.74 27.64 -25.17
C VAL A 164 40.44 26.84 -25.04
N GLU A 165 39.62 26.79 -26.10
CA GLU A 165 38.40 25.97 -26.12
C GLU A 165 38.70 24.47 -25.97
N GLY A 166 39.75 23.97 -26.63
CA GLY A 166 40.15 22.58 -26.52
C GLY A 166 40.67 22.19 -25.12
N ALA A 167 41.28 23.13 -24.40
CA ALA A 167 41.73 22.97 -23.03
C ALA A 167 40.57 22.99 -22.03
N ILE A 168 39.57 23.87 -22.24
CA ILE A 168 38.31 23.85 -21.46
C ILE A 168 37.61 22.50 -21.65
N ASP A 169 37.47 22.03 -22.88
CA ASP A 169 36.87 20.72 -23.16
C ASP A 169 37.69 19.57 -22.54
N ALA A 170 39.01 19.71 -22.43
CA ALA A 170 39.88 18.74 -21.75
C ALA A 170 39.60 18.68 -20.25
N ARG A 171 39.60 19.84 -19.59
CA ARG A 171 39.29 20.01 -18.16
C ARG A 171 37.91 19.43 -17.83
N ASP A 172 36.90 19.80 -18.60
CA ASP A 172 35.52 19.35 -18.41
C ASP A 172 35.39 17.83 -18.65
N SER A 173 36.09 17.29 -19.64
CA SER A 173 36.13 15.84 -19.89
C SER A 173 36.77 15.08 -18.73
N ILE A 174 37.81 15.61 -18.09
CA ILE A 174 38.44 15.01 -16.91
C ILE A 174 37.48 15.02 -15.73
N ALA A 175 36.83 16.16 -15.45
CA ALA A 175 35.84 16.29 -14.39
C ALA A 175 34.69 15.28 -14.53
N LYS A 176 34.11 15.17 -15.74
CA LYS A 176 33.07 14.18 -16.07
C LYS A 176 33.54 12.74 -15.87
N THR A 177 34.78 12.45 -16.26
CA THR A 177 35.37 11.11 -16.12
C THR A 177 35.56 10.73 -14.66
N LEU A 178 36.13 11.63 -13.85
CA LEU A 178 36.33 11.40 -12.41
C LEU A 178 35.00 11.11 -11.72
N TYR A 179 33.97 11.93 -11.97
CA TYR A 179 32.65 11.76 -11.37
C TYR A 179 31.99 10.45 -11.79
N TYR A 180 31.96 10.17 -13.10
CA TYR A 180 31.35 8.95 -13.64
C TYR A 180 31.99 7.67 -13.10
N LEU A 181 33.33 7.63 -13.05
CA LEU A 181 34.05 6.46 -12.55
C LEU A 181 33.91 6.28 -11.04
N LEU A 182 33.82 7.37 -10.27
CA LEU A 182 33.50 7.31 -8.84
C LEU A 182 32.08 6.76 -8.62
N PHE A 183 31.11 7.22 -9.41
CA PHE A 183 29.73 6.75 -9.33
C PHE A 183 29.58 5.27 -9.69
N GLU A 184 30.21 4.82 -10.79
CA GLU A 184 30.27 3.40 -11.18
C GLU A 184 30.89 2.52 -10.08
N TRP A 185 31.96 3.01 -9.44
CA TRP A 185 32.58 2.31 -8.32
C TRP A 185 31.65 2.20 -7.11
N LEU A 186 30.95 3.28 -6.76
CA LEU A 186 29.98 3.27 -5.66
C LEU A 186 28.84 2.29 -5.94
N LEU A 187 28.29 2.32 -7.16
CA LEU A 187 27.22 1.41 -7.58
C LEU A 187 27.66 -0.06 -7.49
N LEU A 188 28.90 -0.35 -7.87
CA LEU A 188 29.47 -1.70 -7.73
C LEU A 188 29.52 -2.13 -6.26
N ARG A 189 29.96 -1.26 -5.35
CA ARG A 189 29.99 -1.56 -3.91
C ARG A 189 28.60 -1.81 -3.33
N ILE A 190 27.63 -0.99 -3.72
CA ILE A 190 26.23 -1.17 -3.32
C ILE A 190 25.71 -2.53 -3.81
N ASN A 191 25.98 -2.90 -5.07
CA ASN A 191 25.56 -4.19 -5.61
C ASN A 191 26.28 -5.39 -4.97
N GLU A 192 27.56 -5.26 -4.62
CA GLU A 192 28.30 -6.30 -3.88
C GLU A 192 27.68 -6.53 -2.48
N TRP A 193 27.25 -5.45 -1.82
CA TRP A 193 26.60 -5.52 -0.51
C TRP A 193 25.16 -6.09 -0.57
N LEU A 194 24.41 -5.78 -1.63
CA LEU A 194 23.02 -6.23 -1.82
C LEU A 194 22.88 -7.62 -2.46
N ALA A 195 23.98 -8.22 -2.93
CA ALA A 195 23.94 -9.43 -3.75
C ALA A 195 23.23 -10.61 -3.03
N PRO A 196 22.22 -11.26 -3.68
CA PRO A 196 21.52 -12.39 -3.09
C PRO A 196 22.40 -13.66 -3.09
N SER A 197 22.21 -14.53 -2.08
CA SER A 197 22.88 -15.84 -2.03
C SER A 197 22.23 -16.88 -2.94
N GLU A 198 20.89 -16.91 -2.99
CA GLU A 198 20.06 -17.78 -3.85
C GLU A 198 18.79 -17.04 -4.29
N THR A 199 18.27 -17.33 -5.49
CA THR A 199 17.10 -16.62 -6.07
C THR A 199 16.07 -17.58 -6.66
N ASP A 200 14.84 -17.57 -6.13
CA ASP A 200 13.70 -18.33 -6.68
C ASP A 200 12.82 -17.50 -7.61
N CYS A 201 12.61 -16.23 -7.28
CA CYS A 201 11.76 -15.27 -8.00
C CYS A 201 12.37 -13.87 -7.90
N THR A 202 12.27 -13.07 -8.97
CA THR A 202 12.75 -11.68 -9.01
C THR A 202 11.59 -10.71 -9.23
N VAL A 203 11.68 -9.53 -8.61
CA VAL A 203 10.78 -8.40 -8.86
C VAL A 203 11.64 -7.28 -9.39
N ASP A 204 11.43 -6.92 -10.64
CA ASP A 204 12.19 -5.85 -11.30
C ASP A 204 11.40 -4.54 -11.19
N ILE A 205 12.01 -3.53 -10.55
CA ILE A 205 11.46 -2.17 -10.47
C ILE A 205 12.28 -1.30 -11.43
N VAL A 206 11.61 -0.76 -12.44
CA VAL A 206 12.22 0.13 -13.42
C VAL A 206 11.77 1.55 -13.11
N ASP A 207 12.70 2.34 -12.60
CA ASP A 207 12.55 3.78 -12.49
C ASP A 207 13.36 4.45 -13.61
N PHE A 208 12.69 5.31 -14.37
CA PHE A 208 13.27 5.92 -15.57
C PHE A 208 12.93 7.41 -15.61
N TYR A 209 13.84 8.21 -16.15
CA TYR A 209 13.64 9.64 -16.31
C TYR A 209 12.30 9.93 -17.02
N GLY A 210 11.57 10.92 -16.54
CA GLY A 210 10.36 11.39 -17.19
C GLY A 210 10.64 11.96 -18.58
N PHE A 211 9.58 12.17 -19.37
CA PHE A 211 9.69 12.91 -20.61
C PHE A 211 10.11 14.36 -20.31
N GLU A 212 11.18 14.84 -20.95
CA GLU A 212 11.77 16.14 -20.69
C GLU A 212 11.64 17.06 -21.90
N ASP A 213 11.19 18.29 -21.66
CA ASP A 213 11.25 19.39 -22.62
C ASP A 213 11.75 20.64 -21.88
N LEU A 214 13.06 20.88 -21.99
CA LEU A 214 13.74 22.02 -21.39
C LEU A 214 13.88 23.15 -22.41
N GLU A 215 14.25 24.35 -21.96
CA GLU A 215 14.53 25.47 -22.87
C GLU A 215 15.65 25.15 -23.87
N VAL A 216 16.63 24.33 -23.44
CA VAL A 216 17.74 23.86 -24.27
C VAL A 216 17.90 22.35 -24.13
N ASN A 217 17.38 21.60 -25.11
CA ASN A 217 17.50 20.13 -25.13
C ASN A 217 18.76 19.69 -25.89
N SER A 218 19.57 18.82 -25.28
CA SER A 218 20.80 18.28 -25.87
C SER A 218 20.69 16.79 -26.21
N LEU A 219 21.83 16.12 -26.45
CA LEU A 219 21.89 14.71 -26.80
C LEU A 219 21.34 13.83 -25.66
N GLU A 220 21.59 14.23 -24.42
CA GLU A 220 21.11 13.54 -23.22
C GLU A 220 19.57 13.52 -23.17
N GLN A 221 18.92 14.67 -23.38
CA GLN A 221 17.45 14.75 -23.51
C GLN A 221 16.91 13.93 -24.68
N LEU A 222 17.62 13.91 -25.83
CA LEU A 222 17.23 13.06 -26.96
C LEU A 222 17.25 11.57 -26.57
N CYS A 223 18.27 11.11 -25.84
CA CYS A 223 18.34 9.75 -25.32
C CYS A 223 17.23 9.47 -24.29
N ILE A 224 16.96 10.39 -23.37
CA ILE A 224 15.88 10.29 -22.37
C ILE A 224 14.52 10.18 -23.05
N ASN A 225 14.21 11.07 -23.99
CA ASN A 225 12.94 11.07 -24.70
C ASN A 225 12.79 9.87 -25.64
N PHE A 226 13.89 9.40 -26.25
CA PHE A 226 13.92 8.16 -27.02
C PHE A 226 13.59 6.93 -26.17
N ALA A 227 14.15 6.84 -24.96
CA ALA A 227 13.84 5.77 -24.03
C ALA A 227 12.38 5.81 -23.55
N ASN A 228 11.86 7.01 -23.26
CA ASN A 228 10.45 7.20 -22.92
C ASN A 228 9.52 6.75 -24.06
N GLU A 229 9.85 7.09 -25.31
CA GLU A 229 9.12 6.61 -26.48
C GLU A 229 9.18 5.07 -26.60
N HIS A 230 10.34 4.46 -26.30
CA HIS A 230 10.51 3.00 -26.28
C HIS A 230 9.64 2.32 -25.21
N LEU A 231 9.65 2.83 -23.99
CA LEU A 231 8.83 2.33 -22.88
C LEU A 231 7.34 2.55 -23.13
N GLN A 232 6.95 3.68 -23.73
CA GLN A 232 5.58 3.97 -24.12
C GLN A 232 5.07 3.01 -25.20
N HIS A 233 5.92 2.70 -26.18
CA HIS A 233 5.62 1.69 -27.18
C HIS A 233 5.49 0.29 -26.56
N PHE A 234 6.38 -0.08 -25.63
CA PHE A 234 6.29 -1.34 -24.89
C PHE A 234 4.97 -1.44 -24.12
N PHE A 235 4.58 -0.38 -23.38
CA PHE A 235 3.28 -0.31 -22.69
C PHE A 235 2.11 -0.53 -23.64
N SER A 236 2.08 0.21 -24.76
CA SER A 236 1.01 0.12 -25.75
C SER A 236 0.95 -1.27 -26.39
N GLN A 237 2.11 -1.89 -26.64
CA GLN A 237 2.19 -3.25 -27.16
C GLN A 237 1.66 -4.28 -26.16
N THR A 238 2.05 -4.19 -24.89
CA THR A 238 1.71 -5.18 -23.86
C THR A 238 0.29 -5.03 -23.30
N VAL A 239 -0.19 -3.81 -23.08
CA VAL A 239 -1.52 -3.58 -22.46
C VAL A 239 -2.62 -3.55 -23.50
N ILE A 240 -2.34 -3.03 -24.71
CA ILE A 240 -3.38 -2.84 -25.72
C ILE A 240 -3.27 -3.94 -26.79
N ALA A 241 -2.16 -3.99 -27.53
CA ALA A 241 -2.07 -4.84 -28.70
C ALA A 241 -2.05 -6.34 -28.36
N GLN A 242 -1.34 -6.73 -27.30
CA GLN A 242 -1.26 -8.12 -26.87
C GLN A 242 -2.60 -8.64 -26.32
N GLU A 243 -3.35 -7.79 -25.61
CA GLU A 243 -4.67 -8.16 -25.07
C GLU A 243 -5.70 -8.34 -26.19
N GLU A 244 -5.73 -7.45 -27.19
CA GLU A 244 -6.57 -7.61 -28.38
C GLU A 244 -6.21 -8.86 -29.20
N GLU A 245 -4.91 -9.13 -29.37
CA GLU A 245 -4.43 -10.31 -30.09
C GLU A 245 -4.79 -11.60 -29.37
N GLU A 246 -4.72 -11.61 -28.03
CA GLU A 246 -5.16 -12.75 -27.22
C GLU A 246 -6.66 -13.00 -27.37
N TYR A 247 -7.49 -11.96 -27.35
CA TYR A 247 -8.94 -12.08 -27.57
C TYR A 247 -9.26 -12.62 -28.98
N ARG A 248 -8.49 -12.20 -29.99
CA ARG A 248 -8.62 -12.68 -31.37
C ARG A 248 -8.22 -14.15 -31.50
N GLN A 249 -7.10 -14.55 -30.89
CA GLN A 249 -6.63 -15.94 -30.89
C GLN A 249 -7.61 -16.88 -30.17
N GLU A 250 -8.20 -16.42 -29.08
CA GLU A 250 -9.16 -17.16 -28.28
C GLU A 250 -10.61 -17.07 -28.80
N GLN A 251 -10.80 -16.40 -29.96
CA GLN A 251 -12.07 -16.25 -30.67
C GLN A 251 -13.20 -15.66 -29.80
N LEU A 252 -12.85 -14.67 -28.96
CA LEU A 252 -13.82 -13.97 -28.14
C LEU A 252 -14.68 -13.02 -28.99
N VAL A 253 -15.89 -12.73 -28.51
CA VAL A 253 -16.74 -11.71 -29.12
C VAL A 253 -16.21 -10.34 -28.67
N TRP A 254 -15.36 -9.73 -29.51
CA TRP A 254 -14.67 -8.46 -29.24
C TRP A 254 -14.75 -7.51 -30.44
N ILE A 255 -14.97 -6.22 -30.15
CA ILE A 255 -14.92 -5.14 -31.15
C ILE A 255 -13.58 -4.41 -30.96
N PRO A 256 -12.67 -4.45 -31.95
CA PRO A 256 -11.38 -3.76 -31.86
C PRO A 256 -11.58 -2.25 -31.64
N ILE A 257 -10.76 -1.65 -30.78
CA ILE A 257 -10.81 -0.21 -30.54
C ILE A 257 -10.08 0.49 -31.69
N SER A 258 -10.65 1.57 -32.22
CA SER A 258 -9.96 2.41 -33.22
C SER A 258 -8.62 2.88 -32.67
N LYS A 259 -7.53 2.38 -33.24
CA LYS A 259 -6.15 2.77 -32.92
C LYS A 259 -5.86 4.17 -33.47
N THR A 260 -6.33 5.21 -32.77
CA THR A 260 -6.07 6.60 -33.16
C THR A 260 -4.59 6.99 -33.07
N TYR A 261 -3.74 6.19 -32.41
CA TYR A 261 -2.34 6.50 -32.11
C TYR A 261 -1.38 5.32 -32.36
N SER A 262 -1.51 4.64 -33.50
CA SER A 262 -0.66 3.47 -33.83
C SER A 262 0.74 3.82 -34.33
N GLU A 263 1.05 5.08 -34.60
CA GLU A 263 2.30 5.45 -35.24
C GLU A 263 3.30 5.94 -34.20
N SER A 264 4.32 5.12 -33.94
CA SER A 264 5.43 5.48 -33.07
C SER A 264 6.57 6.08 -33.89
N CYS A 265 7.19 7.14 -33.37
CA CYS A 265 8.37 7.75 -34.01
C CYS A 265 9.66 6.92 -33.78
N LEU A 266 9.59 5.76 -33.13
CA LEU A 266 10.76 4.92 -32.86
C LEU A 266 11.50 4.49 -34.12
N SER A 267 10.77 4.03 -35.14
CA SER A 267 11.37 3.63 -36.41
C SER A 267 12.09 4.82 -37.06
N PHE A 268 11.54 6.02 -36.93
CA PHE A 268 12.17 7.25 -37.40
C PHE A 268 13.51 7.54 -36.68
N ILE A 269 13.59 7.28 -35.38
CA ILE A 269 14.78 7.59 -34.57
C ILE A 269 15.89 6.52 -34.75
N SER A 270 15.54 5.22 -34.77
CA SER A 270 16.53 4.12 -34.71
C SER A 270 16.61 3.22 -35.96
N ALA A 271 15.68 3.32 -36.92
CA ALA A 271 15.69 2.38 -38.05
C ALA A 271 16.92 2.54 -38.96
N LYS A 272 17.37 1.41 -39.51
CA LYS A 272 18.41 1.37 -40.53
C LYS A 272 17.78 1.61 -41.91
N PRO A 273 18.43 2.34 -42.84
CA PRO A 273 19.79 2.86 -42.76
C PRO A 273 19.91 4.32 -42.26
N HIS A 274 18.81 5.09 -42.22
CA HIS A 274 18.87 6.55 -42.07
C HIS A 274 18.24 7.11 -40.79
N GLY A 275 17.95 6.33 -39.76
CA GLY A 275 17.43 6.86 -38.49
C GLY A 275 18.37 7.89 -37.85
N ILE A 276 17.82 8.85 -37.10
CA ILE A 276 18.58 9.97 -36.48
C ILE A 276 19.81 9.47 -35.71
N LEU A 277 19.65 8.43 -34.88
CA LEU A 277 20.75 7.87 -34.08
C LEU A 277 21.80 7.17 -34.96
N ARG A 278 21.37 6.53 -36.05
CA ARG A 278 22.25 5.88 -37.02
C ARG A 278 23.09 6.90 -37.79
N VAL A 279 22.46 7.99 -38.23
CA VAL A 279 23.16 9.10 -38.87
C VAL A 279 24.17 9.72 -37.90
N LEU A 280 23.83 9.83 -36.62
CA LEU A 280 24.73 10.34 -35.60
C LEU A 280 25.96 9.44 -35.44
N ASP A 281 25.79 8.13 -35.31
CA ASP A 281 26.89 7.17 -35.20
C ASP A 281 27.80 7.18 -36.43
N ASP A 282 27.19 7.20 -37.62
CA ASP A 282 27.92 7.25 -38.88
C ASP A 282 28.75 8.53 -38.98
N GLN A 283 28.19 9.69 -38.60
CA GLN A 283 28.94 10.95 -38.55
C GLN A 283 30.01 10.95 -37.46
N THR A 284 29.75 10.34 -36.31
CA THR A 284 30.69 10.29 -35.19
C THR A 284 31.98 9.54 -35.55
N SER A 285 31.85 8.50 -36.39
CA SER A 285 32.96 7.69 -36.89
C SER A 285 33.84 8.38 -37.94
N LEU A 286 33.36 9.48 -38.53
CA LEU A 286 34.09 10.22 -39.57
C LEU A 286 34.96 11.33 -38.94
N PRO A 287 36.27 11.37 -39.23
CA PRO A 287 37.18 12.33 -38.61
C PRO A 287 36.95 13.79 -39.02
N GLN A 288 36.37 14.04 -40.20
CA GLN A 288 36.08 15.38 -40.72
C GLN A 288 34.61 15.81 -40.55
N ALA A 289 33.77 14.99 -39.91
CA ALA A 289 32.37 15.34 -39.70
C ALA A 289 32.23 16.38 -38.58
N THR A 290 31.26 17.27 -38.75
CA THR A 290 30.89 18.30 -37.78
C THR A 290 29.42 18.17 -37.41
N ASP A 291 29.02 18.78 -36.30
CA ASP A 291 27.61 18.82 -35.87
C ASP A 291 26.70 19.37 -36.99
N HIS A 292 27.20 20.33 -37.78
CA HIS A 292 26.49 20.88 -38.92
C HIS A 292 26.32 19.86 -40.07
N THR A 293 27.34 19.05 -40.38
CA THR A 293 27.19 18.00 -41.41
C THR A 293 26.21 16.92 -40.97
N PHE A 294 26.15 16.60 -39.67
CA PHE A 294 25.12 15.74 -39.10
C PHE A 294 23.73 16.33 -39.28
N LEU A 295 23.52 17.61 -38.91
CA LEU A 295 22.24 18.28 -39.06
C LEU A 295 21.78 18.35 -40.53
N GLN A 296 22.70 18.68 -41.45
CA GLN A 296 22.41 18.69 -42.89
C GLN A 296 21.94 17.34 -43.41
N LYS A 297 22.57 16.23 -42.97
CA LYS A 297 22.13 14.88 -43.34
C LYS A 297 20.75 14.55 -42.75
N CYS A 298 20.47 14.97 -41.52
CA CYS A 298 19.15 14.80 -40.93
C CYS A 298 18.09 15.55 -41.75
N HIS A 299 18.34 16.82 -42.10
CA HIS A 299 17.44 17.60 -42.96
C HIS A 299 17.24 16.97 -44.35
N TYR A 300 18.28 16.39 -44.93
CA TYR A 300 18.22 15.75 -46.25
C TYR A 300 17.38 14.47 -46.23
N HIS A 301 17.56 13.61 -45.23
CA HIS A 301 16.85 12.32 -45.17
C HIS A 301 15.45 12.41 -44.57
N HIS A 302 15.16 13.43 -43.74
CA HIS A 302 13.95 13.50 -42.94
C HIS A 302 13.10 14.74 -43.16
N GLY A 303 13.47 15.64 -44.07
CA GLY A 303 12.76 16.90 -44.29
C GLY A 303 11.26 16.75 -44.56
N ASP A 304 10.87 15.67 -45.24
CA ASP A 304 9.47 15.40 -45.63
C ASP A 304 8.72 14.48 -44.63
N SER A 305 9.37 14.06 -43.54
CA SER A 305 8.77 13.15 -42.56
C SER A 305 7.74 13.88 -41.67
N PRO A 306 6.58 13.27 -41.36
CA PRO A 306 5.59 13.88 -40.47
C PRO A 306 6.11 14.09 -39.03
N TRP A 307 7.12 13.30 -38.63
CA TRP A 307 7.75 13.30 -37.31
C TRP A 307 8.87 14.32 -37.15
N TYR A 308 9.32 14.92 -38.25
CA TYR A 308 10.45 15.83 -38.25
C TYR A 308 10.01 17.24 -38.66
N THR A 309 10.59 18.26 -38.03
CA THR A 309 10.34 19.64 -38.44
C THR A 309 11.66 20.39 -38.54
N LYS A 310 11.91 20.91 -39.74
CA LYS A 310 13.07 21.77 -40.04
C LYS A 310 12.78 23.20 -39.57
N PRO A 311 13.73 23.87 -38.90
CA PRO A 311 13.54 25.26 -38.51
C PRO A 311 13.41 26.16 -39.75
N LYS A 312 12.57 27.20 -39.67
CA LYS A 312 12.36 28.17 -40.75
C LYS A 312 13.61 29.01 -41.03
N LEU A 313 14.40 29.27 -39.98
CA LEU A 313 15.71 29.92 -40.04
C LEU A 313 16.81 28.85 -39.96
N PRO A 314 18.00 29.08 -40.54
CA PRO A 314 19.13 28.14 -40.48
C PRO A 314 19.78 28.14 -39.08
N LEU A 315 19.00 27.74 -38.08
CA LEU A 315 19.44 27.54 -36.71
C LEU A 315 20.01 26.11 -36.59
N PRO A 316 21.03 25.89 -35.74
CA PRO A 316 21.63 24.57 -35.52
C PRO A 316 20.74 23.68 -34.62
N VAL A 317 19.47 23.53 -35.00
CA VAL A 317 18.43 22.82 -34.25
C VAL A 317 17.57 21.95 -35.17
N PHE A 318 16.95 20.92 -34.61
CA PHE A 318 15.89 20.17 -35.27
C PHE A 318 14.79 19.81 -34.28
N THR A 319 13.57 19.59 -34.77
CA THR A 319 12.42 19.24 -33.91
C THR A 319 11.90 17.85 -34.27
N ILE A 320 11.69 17.02 -33.24
CA ILE A 320 11.03 15.71 -33.37
C ILE A 320 9.67 15.77 -32.67
N LYS A 321 8.64 15.25 -33.32
CA LYS A 321 7.32 15.05 -32.72
C LYS A 321 7.29 13.70 -31.99
N HIS A 322 7.40 13.73 -30.68
CA HIS A 322 7.28 12.56 -29.81
C HIS A 322 5.83 12.36 -29.37
N TYR A 323 5.53 11.24 -28.70
CA TYR A 323 4.23 11.02 -28.08
C TYR A 323 3.84 12.14 -27.10
N GLY A 324 4.81 12.70 -26.36
CA GLY A 324 4.60 13.76 -25.38
C GLY A 324 4.43 15.16 -25.97
N GLY A 325 4.72 15.34 -27.26
CA GLY A 325 4.72 16.63 -27.95
C GLY A 325 5.97 16.87 -28.81
N PRO A 326 6.02 17.99 -29.56
CA PRO A 326 7.20 18.39 -30.32
C PRO A 326 8.31 18.91 -29.41
N VAL A 327 9.52 18.35 -29.52
CA VAL A 327 10.71 18.77 -28.76
C VAL A 327 11.80 19.23 -29.72
N THR A 328 12.39 20.40 -29.45
CA THR A 328 13.46 20.99 -30.25
C THR A 328 14.82 20.71 -29.62
N TYR A 329 15.73 20.09 -30.37
CA TYR A 329 17.08 19.72 -29.93
C TYR A 329 18.15 20.62 -30.57
N GLN A 330 19.10 21.09 -29.76
CA GLN A 330 20.26 21.87 -30.21
C GLN A 330 21.45 20.95 -30.49
N VAL A 331 21.99 21.00 -31.71
CA VAL A 331 23.00 20.04 -32.21
C VAL A 331 24.42 20.32 -31.70
N HIS A 332 24.59 21.26 -30.77
CA HIS A 332 25.90 21.67 -30.29
C HIS A 332 26.64 20.54 -29.55
N LYS A 333 27.84 20.20 -30.03
CA LYS A 333 28.73 19.15 -29.49
C LYS A 333 28.12 17.74 -29.50
N PHE A 334 27.12 17.47 -30.34
CA PHE A 334 26.49 16.14 -30.45
C PHE A 334 27.51 15.04 -30.80
N LEU A 335 28.38 15.28 -31.79
CA LEU A 335 29.40 14.30 -32.17
C LEU A 335 30.43 14.08 -31.06
N ALA A 336 30.83 15.13 -30.35
CA ALA A 336 31.78 15.03 -29.25
C ALA A 336 31.19 14.24 -28.07
N LYS A 337 29.94 14.53 -27.70
CA LYS A 337 29.19 13.80 -26.67
C LYS A 337 28.98 12.33 -27.03
N ASN A 338 28.67 12.03 -28.29
CA ASN A 338 28.42 10.66 -28.73
C ASN A 338 29.70 9.79 -28.77
N ARG A 339 30.90 10.39 -28.95
CA ARG A 339 32.16 9.63 -28.89
C ARG A 339 32.36 9.01 -27.51
N ASP A 340 32.03 9.71 -26.42
CA ASP A 340 32.16 9.26 -25.02
C ASP A 340 33.44 8.46 -24.74
N GLN A 341 34.58 8.92 -25.28
CA GLN A 341 35.88 8.26 -25.15
C GLN A 341 36.70 8.92 -24.05
N LEU A 342 37.24 8.07 -23.16
CA LEU A 342 38.22 8.48 -22.17
C LEU A 342 39.56 8.77 -22.86
N ARG A 343 40.18 9.91 -22.52
CA ARG A 343 41.50 10.25 -23.03
C ARG A 343 42.55 9.29 -22.44
N PRO A 344 43.39 8.64 -23.25
CA PRO A 344 44.34 7.64 -22.74
C PRO A 344 45.41 8.26 -21.83
N GLU A 345 45.74 9.53 -22.01
CA GLU A 345 46.69 10.25 -21.13
C GLU A 345 46.12 10.40 -19.72
N VAL A 346 44.82 10.69 -19.64
CA VAL A 346 44.08 10.82 -18.38
C VAL A 346 44.07 9.47 -17.65
N LEU A 347 43.77 8.38 -18.38
CA LEU A 347 43.83 7.02 -17.82
C LEU A 347 45.23 6.67 -17.29
N ASP A 348 46.29 7.00 -18.05
CA ASP A 348 47.67 6.76 -17.65
C ASP A 348 48.03 7.50 -16.34
N ILE A 349 47.71 8.80 -16.25
CA ILE A 349 48.05 9.64 -15.09
C ILE A 349 47.32 9.16 -13.83
N PHE A 350 46.00 9.00 -13.90
CA PHE A 350 45.20 8.65 -12.72
C PHE A 350 45.41 7.20 -12.27
N SER A 351 45.78 6.28 -13.17
CA SER A 351 46.15 4.90 -12.79
C SER A 351 47.39 4.83 -11.88
N GLN A 352 48.24 5.87 -11.91
CA GLN A 352 49.47 6.00 -11.11
C GLN A 352 49.29 6.86 -9.85
N SER A 353 48.06 7.29 -9.54
CA SER A 353 47.77 8.06 -8.32
C SER A 353 48.22 7.30 -7.07
N ARG A 354 48.71 8.03 -6.06
CA ARG A 354 49.02 7.43 -4.74
C ARG A 354 47.76 7.21 -3.90
N LEU A 355 46.63 7.81 -4.26
CA LEU A 355 45.34 7.48 -3.66
C LEU A 355 44.86 6.12 -4.17
N LYS A 356 44.76 5.15 -3.25
CA LYS A 356 44.39 3.76 -3.56
C LYS A 356 43.08 3.67 -4.34
N LEU A 357 42.07 4.45 -3.94
CA LEU A 357 40.75 4.46 -4.59
C LEU A 357 40.84 4.93 -6.05
N VAL A 358 41.48 6.09 -6.30
CA VAL A 358 41.66 6.65 -7.65
C VAL A 358 42.47 5.69 -8.53
N SER A 359 43.61 5.20 -8.04
CA SER A 359 44.45 4.26 -8.78
C SER A 359 43.67 3.00 -9.17
N HIS A 360 42.92 2.40 -8.23
CA HIS A 360 42.13 1.20 -8.47
C HIS A 360 41.05 1.41 -9.55
N ILE A 361 40.26 2.47 -9.41
CA ILE A 361 39.16 2.78 -10.33
C ILE A 361 39.70 3.00 -11.76
N PHE A 362 40.79 3.77 -11.91
CA PHE A 362 41.38 4.07 -13.22
C PHE A 362 42.18 2.91 -13.83
N GLN A 363 42.80 2.03 -13.01
CA GLN A 363 43.40 0.80 -13.52
C GLN A 363 42.35 -0.13 -14.14
N LYS A 364 41.18 -0.28 -13.48
CA LYS A 364 40.06 -1.07 -14.02
C LYS A 364 39.53 -0.47 -15.33
N ALA A 365 39.36 0.86 -15.38
CA ALA A 365 38.93 1.56 -16.60
C ALA A 365 39.94 1.41 -17.75
N LYS A 366 41.25 1.52 -17.44
CA LYS A 366 42.33 1.34 -18.41
C LYS A 366 42.35 -0.08 -18.98
N ALA A 367 42.21 -1.10 -18.14
CA ALA A 367 42.14 -2.49 -18.60
C ALA A 367 40.97 -2.75 -19.56
N ALA A 368 39.79 -2.17 -19.28
CA ALA A 368 38.63 -2.26 -20.16
C ALA A 368 38.86 -1.55 -21.51
N TYR A 369 39.51 -0.38 -21.48
CA TYR A 369 39.88 0.38 -22.68
C TYR A 369 40.87 -0.38 -23.56
N ASP A 370 41.92 -0.97 -22.97
CA ASP A 370 42.94 -1.73 -23.69
C ASP A 370 42.35 -3.00 -24.33
N GLN A 371 41.45 -3.72 -23.64
CA GLN A 371 40.74 -4.87 -24.20
C GLN A 371 39.93 -4.50 -25.44
N GLN A 372 39.16 -3.40 -25.40
CA GLN A 372 38.38 -2.94 -26.55
C GLN A 372 39.27 -2.58 -27.76
N ARG A 373 40.46 -2.03 -27.51
CA ARG A 373 41.44 -1.66 -28.54
C ARG A 373 42.07 -2.90 -29.20
N GLU A 374 42.37 -3.95 -28.44
CA GLU A 374 42.97 -5.19 -28.97
C GLU A 374 41.99 -6.02 -29.82
N LEU A 375 40.72 -6.12 -29.38
CA LEU A 375 39.65 -6.79 -30.13
C LEU A 375 39.42 -6.15 -31.51
N GLY A 376 39.61 -4.83 -31.63
CA GLY A 376 39.47 -4.09 -32.89
C GLY A 376 40.58 -4.32 -33.92
N SER A 377 41.73 -4.87 -33.52
CA SER A 377 42.93 -4.93 -34.38
C SER A 377 43.11 -6.27 -35.13
N ARG A 378 42.28 -7.29 -34.87
CA ARG A 378 42.41 -8.65 -35.46
C ARG A 378 41.46 -8.98 -36.61
N GLY A 379 40.50 -8.13 -36.96
CA GLY A 379 39.55 -8.36 -38.06
C GLY A 379 40.00 -7.77 -39.40
N LYS A 380 40.50 -8.60 -40.34
CA LYS A 380 40.65 -8.21 -41.75
C LYS A 380 39.25 -8.13 -42.39
N GLY A 381 38.71 -6.92 -42.63
CA GLY A 381 37.67 -6.72 -43.65
C GLY A 381 36.52 -5.74 -43.37
N LEU A 382 36.19 -5.40 -42.12
CA LEU A 382 35.25 -4.32 -41.81
C LEU A 382 35.80 -3.55 -40.61
N LYS A 383 35.95 -2.22 -40.75
CA LYS A 383 36.31 -1.35 -39.62
C LYS A 383 35.34 -1.63 -38.47
N PRO A 384 35.82 -1.97 -37.25
CA PRO A 384 34.93 -2.16 -36.11
C PRO A 384 34.16 -0.85 -35.88
N GLN A 385 32.83 -0.92 -35.77
CA GLN A 385 32.04 0.23 -35.31
C GLN A 385 32.53 0.57 -33.91
N VAL A 386 33.12 1.76 -33.75
CA VAL A 386 33.42 2.31 -32.43
C VAL A 386 32.11 2.35 -31.66
N SER A 387 32.06 1.70 -30.49
CA SER A 387 30.89 1.68 -29.62
C SER A 387 30.65 3.10 -29.08
N THR A 388 29.71 3.80 -29.69
CA THR A 388 29.29 5.15 -29.30
C THR A 388 28.43 5.13 -28.04
N LEU A 389 28.21 6.29 -27.43
CA LEU A 389 27.28 6.41 -26.29
C LEU A 389 25.88 5.93 -26.68
N VAL A 390 25.40 6.40 -27.83
CA VAL A 390 24.05 6.10 -28.32
C VAL A 390 23.87 4.62 -28.64
N SER A 391 24.85 3.98 -29.29
CA SER A 391 24.75 2.54 -29.58
C SER A 391 24.75 1.67 -28.31
N ARG A 392 25.55 2.01 -27.30
CA ARG A 392 25.53 1.32 -25.98
C ARG A 392 24.21 1.51 -25.26
N PHE A 393 23.67 2.73 -25.30
CA PHE A 393 22.39 3.05 -24.70
C PHE A 393 21.23 2.33 -25.39
N GLU A 394 21.20 2.33 -26.73
CA GLU A 394 20.21 1.59 -27.51
C GLU A 394 20.25 0.09 -27.20
N GLN A 395 21.45 -0.52 -27.14
CA GLN A 395 21.60 -1.92 -26.76
C GLN A 395 21.09 -2.19 -25.33
N SER A 396 21.41 -1.31 -24.37
CA SER A 396 20.97 -1.44 -22.97
C SER A 396 19.44 -1.35 -22.84
N LEU A 397 18.79 -0.47 -23.62
CA LEU A 397 17.33 -0.36 -23.69
C LEU A 397 16.68 -1.59 -24.33
N GLN A 398 17.30 -2.16 -25.37
CA GLN A 398 16.84 -3.40 -25.99
C GLN A 398 16.92 -4.56 -25.01
N ASP A 399 18.02 -4.68 -24.26
CA ASP A 399 18.20 -5.69 -23.22
C ASP A 399 17.18 -5.52 -22.07
N LEU A 400 16.94 -4.29 -21.63
CA LEU A 400 15.89 -3.98 -20.64
C LEU A 400 14.50 -4.40 -21.14
N THR A 401 14.13 -3.99 -22.35
CA THR A 401 12.83 -4.32 -22.93
C THR A 401 12.66 -5.83 -23.12
N ALA A 402 13.74 -6.54 -23.49
CA ALA A 402 13.74 -7.99 -23.60
C ALA A 402 13.55 -8.69 -22.25
N LYS A 403 14.13 -8.15 -21.16
CA LYS A 403 13.86 -8.63 -19.78
C LYS A 403 12.40 -8.38 -19.40
N LEU A 404 11.89 -7.15 -19.61
CA LEU A 404 10.50 -6.80 -19.28
C LEU A 404 9.48 -7.66 -20.02
N ARG A 405 9.73 -8.00 -21.29
CA ARG A 405 8.86 -8.89 -22.09
C ARG A 405 8.75 -10.32 -21.54
N ARG A 406 9.75 -10.79 -20.77
CA ARG A 406 9.75 -12.13 -20.17
C ARG A 406 9.06 -12.16 -18.80
N SER A 407 8.84 -10.99 -18.20
CA SER A 407 8.25 -10.83 -16.88
C SER A 407 6.79 -10.41 -16.96
N HIS A 408 6.03 -10.62 -15.89
CA HIS A 408 4.68 -10.06 -15.78
C HIS A 408 4.77 -8.59 -15.35
N ALA A 409 4.49 -7.67 -16.28
CA ALA A 409 4.66 -6.23 -16.07
C ALA A 409 3.49 -5.60 -15.30
N PHE A 410 3.82 -4.75 -14.32
CA PHE A 410 2.89 -3.83 -13.67
C PHE A 410 3.29 -2.40 -14.01
N PHE A 411 2.33 -1.55 -14.35
CA PHE A 411 2.58 -0.18 -14.78
C PHE A 411 2.04 0.81 -13.77
N ILE A 412 2.90 1.72 -13.31
CA ILE A 412 2.56 2.86 -12.46
C ILE A 412 2.82 4.12 -13.28
N ARG A 413 1.80 4.98 -13.44
CA ARG A 413 1.89 6.23 -14.19
C ARG A 413 1.79 7.41 -13.25
N CYS A 414 2.89 8.14 -13.09
CA CYS A 414 2.95 9.36 -12.32
C CYS A 414 2.50 10.53 -13.20
N ILE A 415 1.62 11.38 -12.68
CA ILE A 415 1.07 12.54 -13.39
C ILE A 415 1.47 13.80 -12.65
N THR A 416 2.04 14.76 -13.37
CA THR A 416 2.43 16.04 -12.79
C THR A 416 1.23 16.97 -12.77
N PRO A 417 0.78 17.47 -11.61
CA PRO A 417 -0.49 18.20 -11.49
C PRO A 417 -0.44 19.61 -12.11
N ASN A 418 0.74 20.23 -12.16
CA ASN A 418 0.96 21.53 -12.79
C ASN A 418 2.43 21.68 -13.21
N PRO A 419 2.72 22.47 -14.26
CA PRO A 419 4.10 22.64 -14.77
C PRO A 419 5.02 23.39 -13.79
N ARG A 420 4.46 24.12 -12.82
CA ARG A 420 5.22 24.90 -11.83
C ARG A 420 5.66 24.08 -10.61
N LYS A 421 5.29 22.79 -10.54
CA LYS A 421 5.58 21.87 -9.42
C LYS A 421 5.09 22.39 -8.06
N LEU A 422 4.00 23.16 -8.05
CA LEU A 422 3.40 23.71 -6.84
C LEU A 422 2.45 22.70 -6.20
N SER A 423 2.45 22.60 -4.88
CA SER A 423 1.47 21.78 -4.15
C SER A 423 0.06 22.35 -4.31
N ASN A 424 -0.95 21.48 -4.23
CA ASN A 424 -2.38 21.82 -4.22
C ASN A 424 -2.90 22.62 -5.43
N ILE A 425 -2.13 22.70 -6.52
CA ILE A 425 -2.55 23.33 -7.78
C ILE A 425 -2.71 22.24 -8.84
N PHE A 426 -3.90 22.17 -9.43
CA PHE A 426 -4.23 21.21 -10.48
C PHE A 426 -4.57 21.93 -11.79
N ASP A 427 -3.71 21.82 -12.78
CA ASP A 427 -3.92 22.36 -14.12
C ASP A 427 -4.63 21.30 -14.98
N MET A 428 -5.91 21.54 -15.25
CA MET A 428 -6.76 20.60 -15.98
C MET A 428 -6.28 20.35 -17.41
N GLU A 429 -5.83 21.38 -18.13
CA GLU A 429 -5.42 21.21 -19.53
C GLU A 429 -4.10 20.47 -19.61
N TYR A 430 -3.16 20.80 -18.72
CA TYR A 430 -1.86 20.14 -18.62
C TYR A 430 -2.00 18.66 -18.25
N VAL A 431 -2.84 18.33 -17.26
CA VAL A 431 -3.10 16.94 -16.87
C VAL A 431 -3.87 16.20 -17.96
N ALA A 432 -4.88 16.82 -18.57
CA ALA A 432 -5.61 16.19 -19.67
C ALA A 432 -4.70 15.87 -20.87
N CYS A 433 -3.73 16.74 -21.17
CA CYS A 433 -2.72 16.51 -22.20
C CYS A 433 -1.86 15.27 -21.88
N GLN A 434 -1.36 15.17 -20.64
CA GLN A 434 -0.60 13.99 -20.18
C GLN A 434 -1.43 12.70 -20.28
N LEU A 435 -2.71 12.73 -19.90
CA LEU A 435 -3.59 11.55 -19.96
C LEU A 435 -3.85 11.08 -21.41
N ARG A 436 -3.99 12.03 -22.35
CA ARG A 436 -4.16 11.71 -23.78
C ARG A 436 -2.88 11.12 -24.38
N HIS A 437 -1.72 11.69 -24.07
CA HIS A 437 -0.45 11.24 -24.64
C HIS A 437 0.07 9.93 -24.01
N SER A 438 -0.26 9.66 -22.74
CA SER A 438 0.22 8.47 -22.02
C SER A 438 -0.48 7.15 -22.40
N GLY A 439 -1.56 7.19 -23.19
CA GLY A 439 -2.33 6.01 -23.58
C GLY A 439 -3.16 5.40 -22.45
N ILE A 440 -3.34 6.13 -21.34
CA ILE A 440 -4.06 5.66 -20.15
C ILE A 440 -5.57 5.54 -20.46
N LEU A 441 -6.12 6.45 -21.24
CA LEU A 441 -7.55 6.46 -21.57
C LEU A 441 -7.94 5.21 -22.38
N GLU A 442 -7.10 4.84 -23.34
CA GLU A 442 -7.23 3.63 -24.15
C GLU A 442 -7.08 2.38 -23.29
N ALA A 443 -6.07 2.33 -22.40
CA ALA A 443 -5.88 1.21 -21.49
C ALA A 443 -7.08 1.02 -20.54
N ILE A 444 -7.65 2.11 -20.01
CA ILE A 444 -8.88 2.05 -19.20
C ILE A 444 -10.05 1.53 -20.04
N HIS A 445 -10.16 1.96 -21.29
CA HIS A 445 -11.24 1.52 -22.19
C HIS A 445 -11.14 0.01 -22.49
N ILE A 446 -9.95 -0.51 -22.87
CA ILE A 446 -9.74 -1.96 -23.06
C ILE A 446 -10.11 -2.71 -21.78
N ARG A 447 -9.62 -2.27 -20.61
CA ARG A 447 -9.87 -3.02 -19.37
C ARG A 447 -11.31 -2.97 -18.89
N LYS A 448 -12.02 -1.90 -19.21
CA LYS A 448 -13.44 -1.73 -18.85
C LYS A 448 -14.34 -2.59 -19.73
N GLU A 449 -14.14 -2.55 -21.04
CA GLU A 449 -14.98 -3.28 -21.99
C GLU A 449 -14.55 -4.75 -22.12
N GLY A 450 -13.26 -5.03 -21.95
CA GLY A 450 -12.64 -6.35 -22.07
C GLY A 450 -12.76 -7.24 -20.83
N TYR A 451 -11.85 -8.22 -20.76
CA TYR A 451 -11.77 -9.26 -19.75
C TYR A 451 -10.34 -9.36 -19.19
N PRO A 452 -9.95 -8.45 -18.29
CA PRO A 452 -8.56 -8.30 -17.83
C PRO A 452 -8.02 -9.48 -17.03
N VAL A 453 -8.89 -10.42 -16.62
CA VAL A 453 -8.51 -11.59 -15.81
C VAL A 453 -8.67 -12.84 -16.66
N CYS A 454 -7.55 -13.47 -17.04
CA CYS A 454 -7.56 -14.71 -17.81
C CYS A 454 -6.89 -15.87 -17.06
N PHE A 455 -7.40 -17.09 -17.26
CA PHE A 455 -6.81 -18.32 -16.71
C PHE A 455 -6.84 -19.43 -17.76
N PRO A 456 -5.71 -20.15 -17.97
CA PRO A 456 -5.76 -21.46 -18.63
C PRO A 456 -6.73 -22.40 -17.91
N PHE A 457 -7.44 -23.25 -18.65
CA PHE A 457 -8.47 -24.13 -18.06
C PHE A 457 -7.96 -24.95 -16.87
N GLN A 458 -6.79 -25.58 -17.01
CA GLN A 458 -6.17 -26.34 -15.92
C GLN A 458 -5.93 -25.51 -14.66
N ASN A 459 -5.39 -24.30 -14.81
CA ASN A 459 -5.11 -23.41 -13.68
C ASN A 459 -6.40 -22.90 -13.04
N PHE A 460 -7.42 -22.62 -13.85
CA PHE A 460 -8.74 -22.24 -13.37
C PHE A 460 -9.36 -23.37 -12.55
N LEU A 461 -9.32 -24.61 -13.03
CA LEU A 461 -9.85 -25.78 -12.34
C LEU A 461 -9.05 -26.15 -11.09
N ALA A 462 -7.72 -26.04 -11.13
CA ALA A 462 -6.89 -26.24 -9.95
C ALA A 462 -7.22 -25.23 -8.83
N ARG A 463 -7.52 -23.97 -9.21
CA ARG A 463 -7.83 -22.90 -8.26
C ARG A 463 -9.27 -22.93 -7.76
N TYR A 464 -10.24 -23.13 -8.67
CA TYR A 464 -11.68 -22.96 -8.41
C TYR A 464 -12.51 -24.23 -8.58
N GLY A 465 -11.94 -25.35 -9.02
CA GLY A 465 -12.68 -26.61 -9.28
C GLY A 465 -13.37 -27.18 -8.03
N LEU A 466 -12.88 -26.86 -6.83
CA LEU A 466 -13.55 -27.21 -5.56
C LEU A 466 -14.91 -26.52 -5.36
N LEU A 467 -15.19 -25.46 -6.13
CA LEU A 467 -16.47 -24.78 -6.14
C LEU A 467 -17.51 -25.46 -7.04
N ALA A 468 -17.12 -26.43 -7.86
CA ALA A 468 -18.05 -27.18 -8.71
C ALA A 468 -19.02 -28.03 -7.85
N VAL A 469 -20.26 -28.14 -8.31
CA VAL A 469 -21.31 -28.97 -7.67
C VAL A 469 -21.06 -30.47 -7.87
N ARG A 470 -20.41 -30.87 -8.97
CA ARG A 470 -20.09 -32.26 -9.31
C ARG A 470 -18.58 -32.50 -9.30
N ARG A 471 -18.15 -33.67 -8.84
CA ARG A 471 -16.73 -34.09 -8.92
C ARG A 471 -16.31 -34.21 -10.38
N HIS A 472 -15.13 -33.67 -10.68
CA HIS A 472 -14.54 -33.45 -12.00
C HIS A 472 -14.10 -34.72 -12.75
N ASP A 473 -14.41 -35.91 -12.26
CA ASP A 473 -13.68 -37.13 -12.62
C ASP A 473 -13.92 -37.61 -14.09
N CYS A 474 -14.72 -36.91 -14.92
CA CYS A 474 -15.04 -37.30 -16.31
C CYS A 474 -15.41 -36.17 -17.31
N LEU A 475 -15.20 -34.88 -17.01
CA LEU A 475 -15.58 -33.78 -17.92
C LEU A 475 -14.38 -33.20 -18.68
N GLU A 476 -14.59 -32.76 -19.93
CA GLU A 476 -13.59 -31.96 -20.64
C GLU A 476 -13.29 -30.66 -19.86
N GLU A 477 -12.04 -30.19 -19.90
CA GLU A 477 -11.57 -29.07 -19.07
C GLU A 477 -12.44 -27.80 -19.27
N ARG A 478 -12.89 -27.57 -20.50
CA ARG A 478 -13.78 -26.45 -20.86
C ARG A 478 -15.15 -26.55 -20.20
N GLU A 479 -15.76 -27.74 -20.21
CA GLU A 479 -17.06 -28.00 -19.59
C GLU A 479 -16.97 -27.90 -18.07
N GLY A 480 -15.86 -28.36 -17.50
CA GLY A 480 -15.55 -28.19 -16.09
C GLY A 480 -15.49 -26.71 -15.68
N CYS A 481 -14.83 -25.88 -16.48
CA CYS A 481 -14.77 -24.43 -16.23
C CYS A 481 -16.17 -23.81 -16.33
N ALA A 482 -16.95 -24.17 -17.34
CA ALA A 482 -18.33 -23.71 -17.52
C ALA A 482 -19.24 -24.11 -16.35
N ALA A 483 -19.07 -25.31 -15.79
CA ALA A 483 -19.84 -25.78 -14.64
C ALA A 483 -19.55 -24.97 -13.37
N VAL A 484 -18.29 -24.61 -13.12
CA VAL A 484 -17.91 -23.74 -11.99
C VAL A 484 -18.49 -22.34 -12.17
N LEU A 485 -18.36 -21.76 -13.36
CA LEU A 485 -18.84 -20.40 -13.65
C LEU A 485 -20.35 -20.29 -13.61
N SER A 486 -21.07 -21.25 -14.20
CA SER A 486 -22.54 -21.29 -14.14
C SER A 486 -23.06 -21.44 -12.71
N HIS A 487 -22.34 -22.17 -11.84
CA HIS A 487 -22.73 -22.31 -10.45
C HIS A 487 -22.48 -21.07 -9.60
N VAL A 488 -21.32 -20.42 -9.77
CA VAL A 488 -20.89 -19.30 -8.90
C VAL A 488 -21.37 -17.95 -9.43
N VAL A 489 -21.29 -17.75 -10.74
CA VAL A 489 -21.61 -16.47 -11.42
C VAL A 489 -23.00 -16.50 -12.07
N GLY A 490 -23.45 -17.65 -12.56
CA GLY A 490 -24.74 -17.83 -13.25
C GLY A 490 -24.60 -18.05 -14.77
N ASN A 491 -25.73 -18.32 -15.45
CA ASN A 491 -25.83 -18.46 -16.92
C ASN A 491 -25.48 -17.13 -17.65
N PRO A 492 -25.14 -17.14 -18.97
CA PRO A 492 -24.08 -16.30 -19.55
C PRO A 492 -24.29 -14.82 -19.26
N SER A 493 -23.60 -14.33 -18.24
CA SER A 493 -23.51 -12.91 -17.94
C SER A 493 -22.39 -12.30 -18.78
N GLU A 494 -22.47 -11.01 -19.10
CA GLU A 494 -21.37 -10.24 -19.71
C GLU A 494 -20.08 -10.21 -18.86
N LEU A 495 -20.08 -10.85 -17.69
CA LEU A 495 -18.95 -10.86 -16.76
C LEU A 495 -17.90 -11.91 -17.09
N TYR A 496 -18.16 -12.87 -18.00
CA TYR A 496 -17.17 -13.85 -18.43
C TYR A 496 -17.38 -14.33 -19.87
N GLN A 497 -16.29 -14.78 -20.50
CA GLN A 497 -16.29 -15.54 -21.75
C GLN A 497 -15.35 -16.74 -21.64
N ILE A 498 -15.67 -17.82 -22.36
CA ILE A 498 -14.85 -19.04 -22.40
C ILE A 498 -14.27 -19.15 -23.81
N GLY A 499 -12.96 -18.92 -23.92
CA GLY A 499 -12.23 -19.03 -25.18
C GLY A 499 -12.01 -20.48 -25.60
N VAL A 500 -10.97 -20.67 -26.41
CA VAL A 500 -10.54 -21.97 -26.92
C VAL A 500 -9.71 -22.72 -25.88
N THR A 501 -8.81 -22.03 -25.17
CA THR A 501 -7.90 -22.63 -24.18
C THR A 501 -7.96 -21.99 -22.79
N LYS A 502 -8.59 -20.81 -22.68
CA LYS A 502 -8.63 -20.01 -21.45
C LYS A 502 -10.05 -19.53 -21.09
N VAL A 503 -10.25 -19.29 -19.80
CA VAL A 503 -11.41 -18.54 -19.27
C VAL A 503 -11.01 -17.08 -19.13
N PHE A 504 -11.90 -16.19 -19.58
CA PHE A 504 -11.78 -14.73 -19.51
C PHE A 504 -12.86 -14.17 -18.60
N LEU A 505 -12.47 -13.35 -17.62
CA LEU A 505 -13.32 -12.83 -16.56
C LEU A 505 -13.18 -11.31 -16.45
N ARG A 506 -14.30 -10.65 -16.15
CA ARG A 506 -14.29 -9.29 -15.59
C ARG A 506 -14.03 -9.36 -14.09
N GLU A 507 -13.55 -8.26 -13.52
CA GLU A 507 -13.15 -8.20 -12.10
C GLU A 507 -14.29 -8.61 -11.15
N LYS A 508 -15.54 -8.23 -11.45
CA LYS A 508 -16.72 -8.64 -10.68
C LYS A 508 -16.88 -10.17 -10.62
N ALA A 509 -16.68 -10.89 -11.74
CA ALA A 509 -16.76 -12.35 -11.75
C ALA A 509 -15.64 -13.00 -10.94
N ARG A 510 -14.41 -12.45 -11.04
CA ARG A 510 -13.27 -12.89 -10.22
C ARG A 510 -13.56 -12.70 -8.72
N GLN A 511 -14.09 -11.56 -8.32
CA GLN A 511 -14.43 -11.28 -6.92
C GLN A 511 -15.47 -12.27 -6.38
N LEU A 512 -16.50 -12.62 -7.17
CA LEU A 512 -17.49 -13.63 -6.78
C LEU A 512 -16.85 -15.02 -6.57
N LEU A 513 -15.95 -15.43 -7.47
CA LEU A 513 -15.21 -16.68 -7.35
C LEU A 513 -14.30 -16.71 -6.12
N GLU A 514 -13.53 -15.65 -5.88
CA GLU A 514 -12.65 -15.55 -4.71
C GLU A 514 -13.44 -15.47 -3.40
N ARG A 515 -14.58 -14.78 -3.36
CA ARG A 515 -15.45 -14.74 -2.17
C ARG A 515 -15.94 -16.14 -1.81
N ARG A 516 -16.47 -16.89 -2.78
CA ARG A 516 -16.92 -18.29 -2.55
C ARG A 516 -15.78 -19.21 -2.14
N ARG A 517 -14.60 -19.04 -2.75
CA ARG A 517 -13.39 -19.79 -2.40
C ARG A 517 -12.93 -19.51 -0.98
N SER A 518 -12.80 -18.24 -0.60
CA SER A 518 -12.42 -17.81 0.75
C SER A 518 -13.40 -18.32 1.81
N GLN A 519 -14.70 -18.31 1.55
CA GLN A 519 -15.70 -18.89 2.45
C GLN A 519 -15.45 -20.39 2.67
N ARG A 520 -15.25 -21.15 1.60
CA ARG A 520 -15.00 -22.59 1.68
C ARG A 520 -13.66 -22.92 2.32
N GLN A 521 -12.63 -22.13 2.03
CA GLN A 521 -11.30 -22.26 2.64
C GLN A 521 -11.35 -21.94 4.14
N THR A 522 -12.04 -20.87 4.54
CA THR A 522 -12.23 -20.50 5.96
C THR A 522 -12.92 -21.63 6.71
N TRP A 523 -14.01 -22.18 6.17
CA TRP A 523 -14.71 -23.32 6.77
C TRP A 523 -13.81 -24.55 6.93
N ALA A 524 -12.99 -24.87 5.91
CA ALA A 524 -12.05 -25.98 5.97
C ALA A 524 -10.94 -25.75 7.01
N ILE A 525 -10.35 -24.56 7.04
CA ILE A 525 -9.30 -24.18 7.99
C ILE A 525 -9.83 -24.22 9.42
N VAL A 526 -10.99 -23.63 9.70
CA VAL A 526 -11.62 -23.67 11.03
C VAL A 526 -11.89 -25.11 11.47
N THR A 527 -12.34 -25.96 10.54
CA THR A 527 -12.57 -27.38 10.82
C THR A 527 -11.26 -28.11 11.17
N LEU A 528 -10.18 -27.85 10.41
CA LEU A 528 -8.86 -28.42 10.68
C LEU A 528 -8.28 -27.91 12.00
N GLN A 529 -8.32 -26.60 12.25
CA GLN A 529 -7.86 -25.97 13.49
C GLN A 529 -8.62 -26.52 14.70
N ARG A 530 -9.94 -26.62 14.63
CA ARG A 530 -10.77 -27.20 15.70
C ARG A 530 -10.35 -28.63 16.03
N ASN A 531 -10.14 -29.47 15.02
CA ASN A 531 -9.73 -30.86 15.23
C ASN A 531 -8.28 -30.96 15.74
N PHE A 532 -7.39 -30.11 15.25
CA PHE A 532 -6.00 -30.06 15.68
C PHE A 532 -5.86 -29.56 17.13
N HIS A 533 -6.57 -28.48 17.49
CA HIS A 533 -6.63 -27.98 18.86
C HIS A 533 -7.20 -29.06 19.79
N ARG A 534 -8.30 -29.72 19.41
CA ARG A 534 -8.85 -30.85 20.18
C ARG A 534 -7.83 -31.96 20.40
N LEU A 535 -7.09 -32.34 19.36
CA LEU A 535 -6.04 -33.37 19.44
C LEU A 535 -4.92 -32.94 20.40
N LEU A 536 -4.44 -31.71 20.27
CA LEU A 536 -3.36 -31.14 21.10
C LEU A 536 -3.79 -31.04 22.57
N HIS A 537 -4.99 -30.53 22.86
CA HIS A 537 -5.53 -30.44 24.20
C HIS A 537 -5.77 -31.82 24.82
N ARG A 538 -6.31 -32.79 24.07
CA ARG A 538 -6.44 -34.18 24.56
C ARG A 538 -5.09 -34.78 24.92
N ARG A 539 -4.08 -34.65 24.06
CA ARG A 539 -2.72 -35.15 24.34
C ARG A 539 -2.13 -34.49 25.60
N ARG A 540 -2.23 -33.16 25.71
CA ARG A 540 -1.75 -32.43 26.89
C ARG A 540 -2.47 -32.85 28.18
N LEU A 541 -3.79 -33.04 28.12
CA LEU A 541 -4.60 -33.47 29.27
C LEU A 541 -4.23 -34.89 29.71
N CYS A 542 -4.09 -35.84 28.77
CA CYS A 542 -3.66 -37.21 29.10
C CYS A 542 -2.29 -37.21 29.79
N VAL A 543 -1.30 -36.48 29.22
CA VAL A 543 0.03 -36.36 29.83
C VAL A 543 -0.06 -35.74 31.22
N LEU A 544 -0.85 -34.67 31.40
CA LEU A 544 -1.03 -34.02 32.71
C LEU A 544 -1.66 -34.98 33.73
N GLN A 545 -2.71 -35.71 33.35
CA GLN A 545 -3.40 -36.69 34.21
C GLN A 545 -2.45 -37.81 34.65
N GLU A 546 -1.65 -38.36 33.74
CA GLU A 546 -0.62 -39.37 34.06
C GLU A 546 0.41 -38.82 35.05
N LYS A 547 0.96 -37.62 34.79
CA LYS A 547 1.98 -37.00 35.66
C LYS A 547 1.42 -36.65 37.04
N VAL A 548 0.20 -36.10 37.13
CA VAL A 548 -0.46 -35.79 38.40
C VAL A 548 -0.72 -37.07 39.20
N THR A 549 -1.17 -38.14 38.55
CA THR A 549 -1.41 -39.43 39.21
C THR A 549 -0.13 -40.00 39.82
N ILE A 550 0.98 -39.94 39.08
CA ILE A 550 2.31 -40.38 39.57
C ILE A 550 2.73 -39.57 40.80
N ILE A 551 2.62 -38.23 40.74
CA ILE A 551 2.98 -37.33 41.86
C ILE A 551 2.09 -37.60 43.08
N GLN A 552 0.77 -37.72 42.88
CA GLN A 552 -0.18 -38.03 43.95
C GLN A 552 0.12 -39.38 44.59
N ALA A 553 0.43 -40.41 43.82
CA ALA A 553 0.81 -41.73 44.34
C ALA A 553 2.09 -41.64 45.19
N TYR A 554 3.11 -40.90 44.72
CA TYR A 554 4.34 -40.70 45.47
C TYR A 554 4.11 -39.97 46.80
N PHE A 555 3.31 -38.89 46.78
CA PHE A 555 2.99 -38.09 47.95
C PHE A 555 2.13 -38.85 48.97
N ARG A 556 1.08 -39.55 48.52
CA ARG A 556 0.26 -40.43 49.36
C ARG A 556 1.11 -41.53 50.01
N GLY A 557 2.02 -42.14 49.24
CA GLY A 557 2.98 -43.11 49.76
C GLY A 557 3.92 -42.52 50.81
N TYR A 558 4.43 -41.30 50.58
CA TYR A 558 5.26 -40.58 51.55
C TYR A 558 4.51 -40.26 52.84
N GLN A 559 3.28 -39.74 52.75
CA GLN A 559 2.43 -39.45 53.90
C GLN A 559 2.12 -40.71 54.73
N ALA A 560 1.76 -41.82 54.07
CA ALA A 560 1.51 -43.09 54.74
C ALA A 560 2.76 -43.60 55.48
N ARG A 561 3.94 -43.55 54.85
CA ARG A 561 5.22 -43.91 55.50
C ARG A 561 5.53 -42.99 56.69
N LYS A 562 5.27 -41.69 56.59
CA LYS A 562 5.47 -40.72 57.69
C LYS A 562 4.51 -40.99 58.86
N GLN A 563 3.24 -41.26 58.58
CA GLN A 563 2.25 -41.63 59.60
C GLN A 563 2.60 -42.95 60.28
N TYR A 564 3.03 -43.96 59.54
CA TYR A 564 3.48 -45.24 60.10
C TYR A 564 4.67 -45.05 61.05
N ARG A 565 5.69 -44.26 60.65
CA ARG A 565 6.83 -43.94 61.53
C ARG A 565 6.39 -43.22 62.82
N ARG A 566 5.42 -42.30 62.74
CA ARG A 566 4.85 -41.62 63.92
C ARG A 566 4.10 -42.61 64.82
N ARG A 567 3.20 -43.43 64.25
CA ARG A 567 2.42 -44.44 64.99
C ARG A 567 3.32 -45.49 65.65
N LYS A 568 4.40 -45.90 64.99
CA LYS A 568 5.40 -46.83 65.55
C LYS A 568 6.11 -46.23 66.76
N LYS A 569 6.47 -44.93 66.71
CA LYS A 569 7.02 -44.19 67.86
C LYS A 569 6.01 -44.09 69.01
N THR A 570 4.75 -43.73 68.75
CA THR A 570 3.74 -43.59 69.81
C THR A 570 3.32 -44.93 70.40
N LEU A 571 3.26 -46.02 69.61
CA LEU A 571 2.96 -47.36 70.12
C LEU A 571 4.09 -47.86 71.04
N MET A 572 5.35 -47.59 70.68
CA MET A 572 6.49 -47.83 71.58
C MET A 572 6.32 -47.06 72.90
N GLN A 573 5.94 -45.79 72.85
CA GLN A 573 5.70 -44.97 74.04
C GLN A 573 4.47 -45.43 74.87
N PHE A 574 3.39 -45.86 74.21
CA PHE A 574 2.16 -46.31 74.87
C PHE A 574 2.30 -47.71 75.51
N LYS A 575 3.04 -48.62 74.87
CA LYS A 575 3.38 -49.91 75.48
C LYS A 575 4.11 -49.72 76.82
N ILE A 576 4.96 -48.70 76.91
CA ILE A 576 5.63 -48.31 78.17
C ILE A 576 4.58 -47.82 79.21
N MET A 577 3.57 -47.06 78.79
CA MET A 577 2.57 -46.44 79.69
C MET A 577 1.46 -47.40 80.19
N VAL A 578 1.01 -48.36 79.38
CA VAL A 578 -0.03 -49.34 79.78
C VAL A 578 0.47 -50.36 80.79
N LEU A 579 1.77 -50.67 80.76
CA LEU A 579 2.41 -51.47 81.81
C LEU A 579 2.26 -50.83 83.21
N ILE A 580 2.02 -49.52 83.29
CA ILE A 580 1.98 -48.76 84.55
C ILE A 580 0.54 -48.65 85.14
N SER A 581 -0.54 -48.73 84.34
CA SER A 581 -1.89 -48.25 84.75
C SER A 581 -3.00 -49.29 84.99
N LYS A 582 -2.74 -50.58 84.74
CA LYS A 582 -3.72 -51.69 84.84
C LYS A 582 -4.53 -51.85 86.15
N PRO A 583 -4.05 -51.49 87.36
CA PRO A 583 -4.79 -51.77 88.60
C PRO A 583 -6.01 -50.86 88.88
N PHE A 584 -6.10 -49.68 88.26
CA PHE A 584 -7.03 -48.63 88.72
C PHE A 584 -8.48 -48.75 88.21
N VAL A 585 -8.76 -49.53 87.17
CA VAL A 585 -10.04 -49.48 86.43
C VAL A 585 -11.10 -50.46 86.95
N GLN A 586 -10.74 -51.49 87.72
CA GLN A 586 -11.69 -52.51 88.18
C GLN A 586 -12.67 -52.04 89.27
N LYS A 587 -12.40 -50.93 89.97
CA LYS A 587 -13.19 -50.51 91.15
C LYS A 587 -14.48 -49.74 90.84
N ARG A 588 -14.75 -49.35 89.59
CA ARG A 588 -15.76 -48.32 89.27
C ARG A 588 -17.12 -48.80 88.73
N LYS A 589 -17.38 -50.11 88.63
CA LYS A 589 -18.55 -50.67 87.90
C LYS A 589 -19.76 -51.14 88.76
N HIS A 590 -19.82 -50.86 90.05
CA HIS A 590 -20.80 -51.53 90.94
C HIS A 590 -22.05 -50.73 91.39
N TRP A 591 -22.33 -49.50 90.90
CA TRP A 591 -23.41 -48.69 91.48
C TRP A 591 -24.21 -47.84 90.47
N GLN A 592 -25.31 -48.35 89.89
CA GLN A 592 -26.56 -47.59 89.61
C GLN A 592 -27.54 -48.33 88.68
N VAL A 593 -28.70 -48.71 89.22
CA VAL A 593 -29.98 -48.98 88.52
C VAL A 593 -31.10 -48.34 89.36
N THR A 594 -32.16 -47.84 88.71
CA THR A 594 -33.47 -47.27 89.19
C THR A 594 -33.55 -45.79 89.64
N ALA A 595 -34.07 -44.91 88.75
CA ALA A 595 -35.28 -44.07 88.95
C ALA A 595 -35.49 -43.07 87.76
N LEU A 596 -36.72 -42.97 87.28
CA LEU A 596 -37.25 -42.10 86.21
C LEU A 596 -38.28 -41.12 86.81
N PHE A 597 -38.23 -39.81 86.51
CA PHE A 597 -39.35 -38.98 85.96
C PHE A 597 -39.01 -37.47 85.83
N SER A 598 -39.28 -36.94 84.62
CA SER A 598 -39.66 -35.56 84.16
C SER A 598 -38.74 -34.33 84.27
N GLY A 599 -38.40 -33.75 83.09
CA GLY A 599 -38.53 -32.30 82.77
C GLY A 599 -37.37 -31.54 82.07
N HIS A 600 -37.42 -31.41 80.72
CA HIS A 600 -36.98 -30.30 79.80
C HIS A 600 -35.52 -29.71 79.88
N VAL A 601 -34.71 -29.36 78.85
CA VAL A 601 -34.81 -28.89 77.42
C VAL A 601 -33.46 -29.17 76.65
N LEU A 602 -33.50 -29.13 75.30
CA LEU A 602 -32.46 -28.94 74.22
C LEU A 602 -32.28 -30.21 73.35
N GLN A 603 -32.21 -30.22 72.00
CA GLN A 603 -32.02 -29.22 70.94
C GLN A 603 -32.13 -29.91 69.55
N GLU A 604 -32.36 -29.13 68.47
CA GLU A 604 -31.94 -29.34 67.04
C GLU A 604 -32.82 -29.97 65.90
N LEU A 605 -32.92 -29.17 64.81
CA LEU A 605 -32.82 -29.43 63.34
C LEU A 605 -34.04 -29.81 62.44
N PHE A 606 -34.40 -28.86 61.54
CA PHE A 606 -34.35 -28.89 60.04
C PHE A 606 -34.75 -30.19 59.30
N VAL A 607 -35.51 -30.27 58.19
CA VAL A 607 -35.84 -29.42 57.02
C VAL A 607 -37.16 -29.96 56.41
N GLU A 608 -38.11 -29.13 55.99
CA GLU A 608 -39.04 -29.46 54.88
C GLU A 608 -39.11 -28.29 53.89
N GLY A 609 -38.92 -28.59 52.60
CA GLY A 609 -38.86 -27.63 51.50
C GLY A 609 -40.14 -27.59 50.68
N TRP A 610 -40.60 -26.37 50.38
CA TRP A 610 -41.66 -26.06 49.41
C TRP A 610 -41.07 -25.34 48.20
N TRP A 611 -41.59 -25.62 47.01
CA TRP A 611 -41.24 -24.97 45.74
C TRP A 611 -41.94 -23.61 45.62
N LEU A 612 -41.16 -22.54 45.42
CA LEU A 612 -41.64 -21.21 44.99
C LEU A 612 -40.90 -20.82 43.70
N THR A 613 -41.67 -20.63 42.63
CA THR A 613 -41.26 -20.00 41.38
C THR A 613 -41.15 -18.49 41.61
N TYR A 614 -39.93 -17.93 41.57
CA TYR A 614 -39.70 -16.49 41.71
C TYR A 614 -39.94 -15.78 40.36
N SER A 615 -40.79 -14.76 40.35
CA SER A 615 -40.68 -13.67 39.38
C SER A 615 -39.50 -12.79 39.80
N LEU A 616 -38.51 -12.61 38.90
CA LEU A 616 -37.35 -11.76 39.16
C LEU A 616 -37.79 -10.29 39.26
N SER A 617 -37.26 -9.59 40.25
CA SER A 617 -37.48 -8.14 40.41
C SER A 617 -36.56 -7.36 39.45
N PRO A 618 -36.86 -6.08 39.13
CA PRO A 618 -35.97 -5.24 38.32
C PRO A 618 -34.55 -5.07 38.88
N GLN A 619 -34.31 -5.43 40.15
CA GLN A 619 -32.99 -5.38 40.78
C GLN A 619 -32.14 -6.63 40.49
N ASP A 620 -32.72 -7.71 39.94
CA ASP A 620 -32.02 -8.99 39.70
C ASP A 620 -31.47 -9.13 38.27
N VAL A 621 -31.86 -8.26 37.33
CA VAL A 621 -31.43 -8.33 35.92
C VAL A 621 -29.94 -8.02 35.76
N GLY A 622 -29.36 -7.20 36.64
CA GLY A 622 -27.93 -6.92 36.69
C GLY A 622 -27.06 -8.14 37.09
N LEU A 623 -27.68 -9.19 37.64
CA LEU A 623 -27.02 -10.45 38.01
C LEU A 623 -26.97 -11.47 36.85
N LEU A 624 -27.60 -11.16 35.71
CA LEU A 624 -27.53 -12.01 34.52
C LEU A 624 -26.09 -12.07 33.99
N GLU A 625 -25.66 -13.30 33.69
CA GLU A 625 -24.32 -13.61 33.19
C GLU A 625 -24.00 -12.84 31.90
N ILE A 626 -22.82 -12.20 31.88
CA ILE A 626 -22.24 -11.57 30.69
C ILE A 626 -21.12 -12.47 30.13
N PRO A 627 -20.98 -12.61 28.80
CA PRO A 627 -19.85 -13.30 28.19
C PRO A 627 -18.49 -12.72 28.61
N ALA A 628 -17.49 -13.57 28.84
CA ALA A 628 -16.16 -13.15 29.31
C ALA A 628 -15.51 -12.09 28.39
N GLU A 629 -15.77 -12.15 27.08
CA GLU A 629 -15.30 -11.17 26.09
C GLU A 629 -15.86 -9.77 26.37
N LEU A 630 -17.16 -9.64 26.64
CA LEU A 630 -17.79 -8.37 26.96
C LEU A 630 -17.36 -7.85 28.34
N ALA A 631 -17.15 -8.74 29.30
CA ALA A 631 -16.60 -8.37 30.61
C ALA A 631 -15.18 -7.77 30.48
N ALA A 632 -14.33 -8.34 29.62
CA ALA A 632 -13.00 -7.80 29.35
C ALA A 632 -13.05 -6.42 28.67
N LEU A 633 -13.97 -6.23 27.71
CA LEU A 633 -14.16 -4.93 27.04
C LEU A 633 -14.63 -3.84 28.01
N LEU A 634 -15.56 -4.16 28.91
CA LEU A 634 -16.05 -3.23 29.92
C LEU A 634 -14.94 -2.75 30.88
N HIS A 635 -13.91 -3.57 31.14
CA HIS A 635 -12.76 -3.19 31.98
C HIS A 635 -11.71 -2.34 31.26
N LEU A 636 -11.61 -2.43 29.94
CA LEU A 636 -10.60 -1.72 29.13
C LEU A 636 -11.07 -0.32 28.68
N ALA A 637 -12.39 -0.12 28.54
CA ALA A 637 -12.95 1.01 27.81
C ALA A 637 -13.28 2.27 28.65
N GLU A 638 -13.06 2.26 29.97
CA GLU A 638 -13.51 3.32 30.88
C GLU A 638 -12.89 4.70 30.58
N ASP A 639 -11.59 4.75 30.25
CA ASP A 639 -10.87 6.00 29.97
C ASP A 639 -11.06 6.51 28.52
N GLN A 640 -11.32 5.62 27.56
CA GLN A 640 -11.40 5.95 26.13
C GLN A 640 -12.72 6.65 25.75
N TYR A 641 -13.84 6.21 26.32
CA TYR A 641 -15.16 6.78 26.04
C TYR A 641 -15.31 8.24 26.51
N GLN A 642 -14.62 8.64 27.58
CA GLN A 642 -14.68 10.02 28.10
C GLN A 642 -13.99 11.03 27.17
N ALA A 643 -13.00 10.60 26.37
CA ALA A 643 -12.31 11.45 25.41
C ALA A 643 -13.15 11.68 24.13
N GLN A 644 -13.81 10.62 23.63
CA GLN A 644 -14.65 10.67 22.42
C GLN A 644 -15.99 11.40 22.65
N ALA A 645 -16.60 11.28 23.83
CA ALA A 645 -17.86 11.98 24.14
C ALA A 645 -17.78 13.52 24.06
N LYS A 646 -16.57 14.10 24.11
CA LYS A 646 -16.34 15.55 23.99
C LYS A 646 -16.30 16.06 22.54
N GLN A 647 -16.32 15.18 21.54
CA GLN A 647 -16.20 15.56 20.12
C GLN A 647 -17.56 15.81 19.43
N ILE A 648 -18.68 15.42 20.07
CA ILE A 648 -20.02 15.61 19.51
C ILE A 648 -20.67 16.84 20.16
N THR A 649 -21.15 17.77 19.34
CA THR A 649 -21.80 19.00 19.79
C THR A 649 -23.12 19.23 19.06
N GLU A 650 -24.06 19.93 19.71
CA GLU A 650 -25.29 20.36 19.04
C GLU A 650 -24.98 21.54 18.12
N THR A 651 -25.47 21.46 16.88
CA THR A 651 -25.20 22.45 15.84
C THR A 651 -26.48 23.07 15.31
N LEU A 652 -26.34 24.20 14.60
CA LEU A 652 -27.45 24.81 13.85
C LEU A 652 -27.90 23.89 12.70
N PRO A 653 -29.12 24.07 12.16
CA PRO A 653 -29.60 23.26 11.04
C PRO A 653 -28.60 23.22 9.87
N PRO A 654 -28.37 22.05 9.25
CA PRO A 654 -27.33 21.90 8.24
C PRO A 654 -27.64 22.72 6.99
N GLU A 655 -26.58 23.22 6.36
CA GLU A 655 -26.67 23.98 5.10
C GLU A 655 -27.15 23.08 3.96
N VAL A 656 -26.69 21.82 3.94
CA VAL A 656 -27.13 20.81 2.99
C VAL A 656 -28.03 19.80 3.70
N LYS A 657 -29.31 19.78 3.33
CA LYS A 657 -30.31 18.84 3.87
C LYS A 657 -30.53 17.68 2.93
N VAL A 658 -30.82 16.51 3.51
CA VAL A 658 -31.26 15.34 2.76
C VAL A 658 -32.63 15.61 2.14
N LYS A 659 -32.82 15.25 0.86
CA LYS A 659 -34.14 15.30 0.21
C LYS A 659 -35.05 14.20 0.78
N ASP A 660 -36.24 14.60 1.24
CA ASP A 660 -37.23 13.70 1.85
C ASP A 660 -38.22 13.16 0.80
N ASP A 661 -37.84 12.08 0.10
CA ASP A 661 -38.72 11.39 -0.88
C ASP A 661 -39.35 10.10 -0.31
N LEU A 662 -39.35 9.92 1.01
CA LEU A 662 -39.82 8.70 1.66
C LEU A 662 -41.30 8.78 2.01
N SER A 663 -42.11 7.87 1.46
CA SER A 663 -43.53 7.71 1.80
C SER A 663 -43.83 6.29 2.28
N LEU A 664 -44.73 6.16 3.27
CA LEU A 664 -45.20 4.85 3.72
C LEU A 664 -45.94 4.11 2.59
N PRO A 665 -45.71 2.80 2.40
CA PRO A 665 -46.44 2.02 1.40
C PRO A 665 -47.95 2.06 1.64
N PRO A 666 -48.79 2.27 0.62
CA PRO A 666 -50.25 2.35 0.79
C PRO A 666 -50.87 1.05 1.32
N ALA A 667 -50.21 -0.08 1.12
CA ALA A 667 -50.64 -1.40 1.59
C ALA A 667 -50.11 -1.78 2.99
N ILE A 668 -49.52 -0.86 3.75
CA ILE A 668 -48.90 -1.15 5.06
C ILE A 668 -49.86 -1.84 6.05
N ASN A 669 -51.14 -1.47 6.02
CA ASN A 669 -52.16 -2.04 6.91
C ASN A 669 -52.49 -3.52 6.61
N SER A 670 -52.09 -4.04 5.45
CA SER A 670 -52.26 -5.45 5.09
C SER A 670 -51.23 -6.38 5.73
N TYR A 671 -50.25 -5.84 6.47
CA TYR A 671 -49.15 -6.60 7.07
C TYR A 671 -49.05 -6.37 8.59
N PRO A 672 -50.06 -6.75 9.40
CA PRO A 672 -49.94 -6.64 10.85
C PRO A 672 -48.83 -7.56 11.41
N PHE A 673 -48.20 -7.16 12.52
CA PHE A 673 -47.14 -7.98 13.13
C PHE A 673 -47.62 -9.37 13.56
N SER A 674 -48.90 -9.49 13.92
CA SER A 674 -49.54 -10.77 14.27
C SER A 674 -49.47 -11.82 13.15
N THR A 675 -49.44 -11.41 11.87
CA THR A 675 -49.27 -12.35 10.75
C THR A 675 -47.87 -12.96 10.75
N PHE A 676 -46.85 -12.17 11.08
CA PHE A 676 -45.48 -12.67 11.20
C PHE A 676 -45.34 -13.66 12.36
N ILE A 677 -45.91 -13.35 13.53
CA ILE A 677 -45.90 -14.24 14.70
C ILE A 677 -46.47 -15.61 14.35
N LYS A 678 -47.65 -15.68 13.70
CA LYS A 678 -48.31 -16.94 13.36
C LYS A 678 -47.48 -17.85 12.43
N SER A 679 -46.65 -17.26 11.59
CA SER A 679 -45.87 -18.00 10.59
C SER A 679 -44.44 -18.30 11.03
N HIS A 680 -43.84 -17.44 11.85
CA HIS A 680 -42.41 -17.50 12.14
C HIS A 680 -42.06 -17.78 13.61
N PHE A 681 -42.99 -17.59 14.56
CA PHE A 681 -42.71 -17.86 15.98
C PHE A 681 -42.98 -19.32 16.37
N GLN A 682 -42.24 -19.81 17.37
CA GLN A 682 -42.46 -21.12 17.98
C GLN A 682 -43.71 -21.12 18.87
N ASN A 683 -43.93 -20.03 19.63
CA ASN A 683 -45.10 -19.80 20.46
C ASN A 683 -45.79 -18.50 20.05
N THR A 684 -47.11 -18.50 19.97
CA THR A 684 -47.89 -17.35 19.48
C THR A 684 -48.05 -16.21 20.49
N ASP A 685 -47.73 -16.46 21.76
CA ASP A 685 -47.87 -15.48 22.83
C ASP A 685 -46.52 -14.81 23.13
N PHE A 686 -46.54 -13.49 23.38
CA PHE A 686 -45.35 -12.78 23.83
C PHE A 686 -44.99 -13.19 25.27
N PRO A 687 -43.70 -13.34 25.58
CA PRO A 687 -43.25 -13.52 26.95
C PRO A 687 -43.54 -12.27 27.78
N ALA A 688 -43.71 -12.43 29.09
CA ALA A 688 -43.82 -11.29 29.99
C ALA A 688 -42.53 -10.44 29.94
N PRO A 689 -42.62 -9.10 29.89
CA PRO A 689 -41.44 -8.24 29.91
C PRO A 689 -40.53 -8.53 31.12
N GLY A 690 -39.22 -8.51 30.91
CA GLY A 690 -38.24 -8.76 31.97
C GLY A 690 -37.91 -10.23 32.26
N GLN A 691 -38.55 -11.21 31.63
CA GLN A 691 -38.27 -12.63 31.85
C GLN A 691 -37.28 -13.22 30.82
N PRO A 692 -36.24 -13.98 31.26
CA PRO A 692 -35.36 -14.72 30.37
C PRO A 692 -36.11 -15.75 29.53
N LEU A 693 -35.78 -15.81 28.25
CA LEU A 693 -36.31 -16.83 27.34
C LEU A 693 -35.72 -18.21 27.68
N HIS A 694 -36.57 -19.24 27.61
CA HIS A 694 -36.16 -20.65 27.67
C HIS A 694 -35.97 -21.27 26.27
N HIS A 695 -36.66 -20.71 25.27
CA HIS A 695 -36.57 -21.09 23.86
C HIS A 695 -36.57 -19.82 23.00
N PRO A 696 -35.90 -19.81 21.83
CA PRO A 696 -35.95 -18.68 20.91
C PRO A 696 -37.38 -18.37 20.45
N LEU A 697 -37.66 -17.12 20.12
CA LEU A 697 -38.98 -16.71 19.65
C LEU A 697 -39.26 -17.26 18.25
N THR A 698 -38.30 -17.15 17.34
CA THR A 698 -38.39 -17.58 15.94
C THR A 698 -37.86 -19.01 15.73
N HIS A 699 -38.23 -19.62 14.61
CA HIS A 699 -37.70 -20.93 14.21
C HIS A 699 -36.21 -20.84 13.80
N LEU A 700 -35.31 -21.19 14.73
CA LEU A 700 -33.86 -21.19 14.50
C LEU A 700 -33.25 -22.60 14.44
N GLU A 701 -32.19 -22.73 13.64
CA GLU A 701 -31.33 -23.91 13.60
C GLU A 701 -30.67 -24.17 14.96
N VAL A 702 -30.37 -25.44 15.24
CA VAL A 702 -29.88 -25.91 16.56
C VAL A 702 -28.64 -25.16 17.03
N GLU A 703 -27.75 -24.81 16.10
CA GLU A 703 -26.48 -24.11 16.37
C GLU A 703 -26.65 -22.65 16.84
N HIS A 704 -27.78 -22.02 16.54
CA HIS A 704 -28.04 -20.62 16.88
C HIS A 704 -28.92 -20.44 18.13
N ARG A 705 -29.50 -21.53 18.66
CA ARG A 705 -30.45 -21.47 19.78
C ARG A 705 -29.80 -20.93 21.06
N GLU A 706 -28.63 -21.45 21.43
CA GLU A 706 -27.91 -20.99 22.63
C GLU A 706 -27.53 -19.51 22.52
N SER A 707 -27.04 -19.10 21.35
CA SER A 707 -26.71 -17.70 21.06
C SER A 707 -27.91 -16.76 21.17
N ALA A 708 -29.09 -17.20 20.72
CA ALA A 708 -30.33 -16.41 20.83
C ALA A 708 -30.75 -16.20 22.30
N LEU A 709 -30.56 -17.21 23.16
CA LEU A 709 -30.85 -17.12 24.60
C LEU A 709 -29.81 -16.26 25.34
N GLU A 710 -28.54 -16.32 24.96
CA GLU A 710 -27.51 -15.42 25.48
C GLU A 710 -27.81 -13.96 25.13
N ILE A 711 -28.20 -13.69 23.86
CA ILE A 711 -28.56 -12.34 23.43
C ILE A 711 -29.81 -11.85 24.17
N ASN A 712 -30.77 -12.73 24.47
CA ASN A 712 -31.92 -12.35 25.28
C ASN A 712 -31.52 -11.83 26.66
N LYS A 713 -30.59 -12.50 27.36
CA LYS A 713 -30.07 -12.02 28.65
C LYS A 713 -29.44 -10.63 28.52
N LEU A 714 -28.71 -10.37 27.43
CA LEU A 714 -28.08 -9.07 27.17
C LEU A 714 -29.11 -7.98 26.86
N ILE A 715 -30.16 -8.29 26.08
CA ILE A 715 -31.27 -7.37 25.79
C ILE A 715 -32.01 -7.03 27.08
N LEU A 716 -32.30 -8.02 27.93
CA LEU A 716 -32.92 -7.79 29.23
C LEU A 716 -32.06 -6.90 30.11
N ARG A 717 -30.74 -7.13 30.15
CA ARG A 717 -29.82 -6.27 30.89
C ARG A 717 -29.78 -4.84 30.35
N PHE A 718 -29.70 -4.69 29.03
CA PHE A 718 -29.74 -3.38 28.37
C PHE A 718 -31.02 -2.62 28.69
N ILE A 719 -32.16 -3.29 28.76
CA ILE A 719 -33.46 -2.64 29.00
C ILE A 719 -33.70 -2.40 30.50
N GLY A 720 -33.42 -3.40 31.33
CA GLY A 720 -33.87 -3.46 32.74
C GLY A 720 -32.86 -2.97 33.79
N ASP A 721 -31.55 -2.93 33.49
CA ASP A 721 -30.54 -2.54 34.49
C ASP A 721 -30.48 -1.01 34.66
N LYS A 722 -30.99 -0.52 35.79
CA LYS A 722 -31.09 0.91 36.14
C LYS A 722 -29.75 1.57 36.46
N ASN A 723 -28.71 0.78 36.71
CA ASN A 723 -27.40 1.27 37.13
C ASN A 723 -26.36 1.30 36.00
N LEU A 724 -26.78 1.07 34.75
CA LEU A 724 -25.90 1.16 33.57
C LEU A 724 -25.53 2.63 33.29
N PRO A 725 -24.25 3.04 33.45
CA PRO A 725 -23.79 4.36 32.99
C PRO A 725 -23.84 4.44 31.46
N GLY A 726 -23.99 5.64 30.92
CA GLY A 726 -24.28 5.86 29.49
C GLY A 726 -23.27 5.22 28.51
N TRP A 727 -21.98 5.17 28.85
CA TRP A 727 -20.97 4.52 28.01
C TRP A 727 -21.07 2.98 28.03
N GLN A 728 -21.48 2.38 29.15
CA GLN A 728 -21.72 0.93 29.24
C GLN A 728 -22.98 0.55 28.48
N GLU A 729 -23.99 1.44 28.43
CA GLU A 729 -25.17 1.26 27.59
C GLU A 729 -24.75 1.17 26.11
N VAL A 730 -23.95 2.12 25.61
CA VAL A 730 -23.45 2.11 24.23
C VAL A 730 -22.66 0.84 23.93
N LEU A 731 -21.70 0.47 24.79
CA LEU A 731 -20.87 -0.72 24.58
C LEU A 731 -21.69 -2.02 24.57
N LEU A 732 -22.63 -2.16 25.52
CA LEU A 732 -23.53 -3.31 25.57
C LEU A 732 -24.44 -3.37 24.34
N GLY A 733 -24.97 -2.23 23.90
CA GLY A 733 -25.78 -2.13 22.69
C GLY A 733 -24.99 -2.51 21.44
N ASN A 734 -23.76 -1.99 21.28
CA ASN A 734 -22.87 -2.32 20.17
C ASN A 734 -22.48 -3.80 20.16
N TYR A 735 -22.31 -4.41 21.33
CA TYR A 735 -22.08 -5.84 21.43
C TYR A 735 -23.29 -6.67 20.95
N ILE A 736 -24.52 -6.27 21.32
CA ILE A 736 -25.75 -6.92 20.82
C ILE A 736 -25.85 -6.77 19.30
N VAL A 737 -25.62 -5.57 18.77
CA VAL A 737 -25.61 -5.30 17.32
C VAL A 737 -24.56 -6.16 16.61
N GLY A 738 -23.35 -6.26 17.17
CA GLY A 738 -22.26 -7.06 16.63
C GLY A 738 -22.60 -8.55 16.49
N ARG A 739 -23.47 -9.10 17.36
CA ARG A 739 -23.97 -10.48 17.22
C ARG A 739 -24.88 -10.65 16.00
N GLY A 740 -25.71 -9.64 15.70
CA GLY A 740 -26.57 -9.60 14.51
C GLY A 740 -25.81 -9.31 13.20
N LEU A 741 -24.73 -8.52 13.26
CA LEU A 741 -23.83 -8.29 12.13
C LEU A 741 -23.09 -9.56 11.72
N LYS A 742 -22.55 -10.31 12.69
CA LYS A 742 -21.81 -11.57 12.46
C LYS A 742 -22.69 -12.73 11.98
N ASN A 743 -23.97 -12.76 12.38
CA ASN A 743 -24.87 -13.88 12.11
C ASN A 743 -26.22 -13.42 11.55
N LEU A 744 -26.42 -13.61 10.25
CA LEU A 744 -27.65 -13.26 9.53
C LEU A 744 -28.90 -13.92 10.14
N SER A 745 -28.81 -15.19 10.51
CA SER A 745 -29.91 -15.98 11.07
C SER A 745 -30.43 -15.45 12.42
N LEU A 746 -29.66 -14.61 13.12
CA LEU A 746 -30.07 -14.05 14.41
C LEU A 746 -30.76 -12.68 14.29
N ARG A 747 -30.73 -12.01 13.13
CA ARG A 747 -31.22 -10.62 12.99
C ARG A 747 -32.71 -10.48 13.31
N ASP A 748 -33.54 -11.31 12.68
CA ASP A 748 -34.98 -11.31 12.90
C ASP A 748 -35.34 -11.76 14.33
N GLU A 749 -34.58 -12.68 14.90
CA GLU A 749 -34.73 -13.09 16.31
C GLU A 749 -34.45 -11.92 17.25
N ILE A 750 -33.33 -11.21 17.07
CA ILE A 750 -32.96 -10.06 17.89
C ILE A 750 -34.02 -8.96 17.79
N LEU A 751 -34.44 -8.61 16.58
CA LEU A 751 -35.50 -7.63 16.36
C LEU A 751 -36.82 -8.07 17.01
N SER A 752 -37.20 -9.34 16.88
CA SER A 752 -38.41 -9.91 17.50
C SER A 752 -38.35 -9.90 19.03
N GLN A 753 -37.18 -10.17 19.61
CA GLN A 753 -36.97 -10.09 21.05
C GLN A 753 -37.11 -8.65 21.55
N VAL A 754 -36.56 -7.65 20.86
CA VAL A 754 -36.75 -6.23 21.23
C VAL A 754 -38.22 -5.80 21.05
N VAL A 755 -38.89 -6.24 19.98
CA VAL A 755 -40.34 -6.03 19.80
C VAL A 755 -41.12 -6.57 21.00
N SER A 756 -40.79 -7.76 21.49
CA SER A 756 -41.47 -8.37 22.65
C SER A 756 -41.32 -7.54 23.93
N GLN A 757 -40.17 -6.88 24.11
CA GLN A 757 -39.91 -6.03 25.29
C GLN A 757 -40.48 -4.62 25.14
N ALA A 758 -40.68 -4.14 23.90
CA ALA A 758 -41.33 -2.86 23.62
C ALA A 758 -42.86 -2.94 23.67
N TRP A 759 -43.43 -4.13 23.40
CA TRP A 759 -44.87 -4.34 23.34
C TRP A 759 -45.56 -4.17 24.71
N LYS A 760 -46.39 -3.13 24.84
CA LYS A 760 -47.21 -2.84 26.05
C LYS A 760 -46.41 -2.92 27.35
N ASN A 761 -45.16 -2.46 27.34
CA ASN A 761 -44.33 -2.44 28.53
C ASN A 761 -44.88 -1.42 29.55
N PRO A 762 -45.19 -1.82 30.80
CA PRO A 762 -45.74 -0.91 31.81
C PRO A 762 -44.69 0.08 32.34
N ASP A 763 -43.39 -0.22 32.22
CA ASP A 763 -42.31 0.67 32.65
C ASP A 763 -41.88 1.56 31.46
N MET A 764 -42.16 2.86 31.59
CA MET A 764 -41.87 3.85 30.55
C MET A 764 -40.37 3.94 30.23
N GLU A 765 -39.49 3.79 31.21
CA GLU A 765 -38.04 3.89 31.00
C GLU A 765 -37.51 2.64 30.29
N GLN A 766 -37.98 1.46 30.70
CA GLN A 766 -37.66 0.21 29.98
C GLN A 766 -38.18 0.24 28.54
N GLY A 767 -39.41 0.75 28.35
CA GLY A 767 -39.98 0.97 27.02
C GLY A 767 -39.11 1.90 26.17
N ARG A 768 -38.67 3.04 26.73
CA ARG A 768 -37.78 3.99 26.05
C ARG A 768 -36.47 3.34 25.63
N ARG A 769 -35.83 2.57 26.53
CA ARG A 769 -34.57 1.86 26.24
C ARG A 769 -34.76 0.77 25.19
N ALA A 770 -35.89 0.06 25.18
CA ALA A 770 -36.22 -0.89 24.12
C ALA A 770 -36.31 -0.20 22.75
N TRP A 771 -36.90 1.00 22.67
CA TRP A 771 -36.97 1.78 21.43
C TRP A 771 -35.62 2.35 20.98
N VAL A 772 -34.76 2.78 21.92
CA VAL A 772 -33.37 3.15 21.61
C VAL A 772 -32.63 1.95 20.98
N LEU A 773 -32.71 0.78 21.61
CA LEU A 773 -32.10 -0.44 21.07
C LEU A 773 -32.68 -0.84 19.70
N MET A 774 -33.99 -0.67 19.50
CA MET A 774 -34.61 -0.90 18.20
C MET A 774 -34.03 0.02 17.13
N THR A 775 -33.89 1.32 17.41
CA THR A 775 -33.30 2.27 16.46
C THR A 775 -31.83 1.99 16.15
N THR A 776 -31.06 1.54 17.14
CA THR A 776 -29.63 1.22 16.94
C THR A 776 -29.47 -0.04 16.10
N LEU A 777 -30.28 -1.08 16.32
CA LEU A 777 -30.30 -2.29 15.48
C LEU A 777 -30.63 -1.96 14.01
N LEU A 778 -31.66 -1.15 13.79
CA LEU A 778 -32.07 -0.69 12.46
C LEU A 778 -31.07 0.26 11.79
N SER A 779 -30.08 0.77 12.54
CA SER A 779 -28.97 1.56 11.97
C SER A 779 -27.91 0.66 11.31
N SER A 780 -27.84 -0.62 11.70
CA SER A 780 -26.73 -1.51 11.34
C SER A 780 -27.10 -2.66 10.42
N PHE A 781 -28.30 -3.21 10.52
CA PHE A 781 -28.74 -4.28 9.63
C PHE A 781 -30.23 -4.21 9.33
N ALA A 782 -30.59 -4.65 8.13
CA ALA A 782 -31.97 -4.67 7.68
C ALA A 782 -32.77 -5.82 8.33
N PRO A 783 -34.08 -5.64 8.59
CA PRO A 783 -34.99 -6.77 8.80
C PRO A 783 -35.07 -7.63 7.54
N SER A 784 -35.36 -8.93 7.67
CA SER A 784 -35.59 -9.77 6.50
C SER A 784 -36.80 -9.30 5.69
N PRO A 785 -36.92 -9.68 4.40
CA PRO A 785 -38.10 -9.35 3.59
C PRO A 785 -39.42 -9.84 4.18
N ALA A 786 -39.40 -10.89 5.02
CA ALA A 786 -40.56 -11.40 5.71
C ALA A 786 -40.95 -10.53 6.91
N LEU A 787 -39.96 -9.95 7.61
CA LEU A 787 -40.15 -9.12 8.80
C LEU A 787 -40.32 -7.62 8.48
N GLU A 788 -39.79 -7.13 7.37
CA GLU A 788 -39.74 -5.71 7.01
C GLU A 788 -41.11 -5.00 7.09
N LYS A 789 -42.11 -5.48 6.34
CA LYS A 789 -43.45 -4.86 6.32
C LYS A 789 -44.19 -5.04 7.66
N PRO A 790 -44.20 -6.24 8.29
CA PRO A 790 -44.75 -6.40 9.63
C PRO A 790 -44.12 -5.49 10.68
N LEU A 791 -42.80 -5.34 10.67
CA LEU A 791 -42.06 -4.48 11.58
C LEU A 791 -42.34 -3.00 11.30
N LEU A 792 -42.36 -2.58 10.04
CA LEU A 792 -42.73 -1.21 9.66
C LEU A 792 -44.14 -0.85 10.16
N LYS A 793 -45.10 -1.78 10.04
CA LYS A 793 -46.45 -1.62 10.59
C LYS A 793 -46.44 -1.57 12.12
N PHE A 794 -45.69 -2.47 12.78
CA PHE A 794 -45.56 -2.48 14.25
C PHE A 794 -45.05 -1.14 14.79
N VAL A 795 -43.96 -0.63 14.24
CA VAL A 795 -43.37 0.63 14.71
C VAL A 795 -44.27 1.83 14.38
N SER A 796 -45.03 1.76 13.29
CA SER A 796 -46.02 2.80 12.95
C SER A 796 -47.16 2.87 13.97
N ASP A 797 -47.64 1.73 14.44
CA ASP A 797 -48.79 1.66 15.35
C ASP A 797 -48.42 1.81 16.83
N HIS A 798 -47.21 1.38 17.21
CA HIS A 798 -46.82 1.21 18.60
C HIS A 798 -45.55 1.96 19.00
N GLY A 799 -44.90 2.68 18.08
CA GLY A 799 -43.71 3.46 18.37
C GLY A 799 -43.95 4.53 19.43
N MET A 800 -43.10 4.55 20.46
CA MET A 800 -43.12 5.57 21.52
C MET A 800 -42.72 6.95 20.96
N GLU A 801 -43.32 8.03 21.47
CA GLU A 801 -43.17 9.44 21.04
C GLU A 801 -41.86 9.79 20.30
N GLY A 802 -41.95 9.86 18.97
CA GLY A 802 -40.87 10.23 18.04
C GLY A 802 -40.04 9.06 17.50
N TYR A 803 -39.98 7.93 18.21
CA TYR A 803 -39.29 6.71 17.73
C TYR A 803 -40.02 6.04 16.56
N ASN A 804 -41.34 6.22 16.44
CA ASN A 804 -42.10 5.81 15.26
C ASN A 804 -41.50 6.38 13.97
N ALA A 805 -41.25 7.69 13.92
CA ALA A 805 -40.68 8.36 12.74
C ALA A 805 -39.22 7.95 12.48
N VAL A 806 -38.40 7.85 13.53
CA VAL A 806 -36.98 7.47 13.41
C VAL A 806 -36.83 6.06 12.85
N CYS A 807 -37.57 5.09 13.41
CA CYS A 807 -37.55 3.71 12.93
C CYS A 807 -38.15 3.57 11.53
N GLN A 808 -39.25 4.26 11.21
CA GLN A 808 -39.82 4.28 9.86
C GLN A 808 -38.79 4.77 8.84
N ARG A 809 -38.11 5.88 9.14
CA ARG A 809 -37.06 6.43 8.27
C ARG A 809 -35.95 5.42 8.06
N LYS A 810 -35.40 4.83 9.13
CA LYS A 810 -34.34 3.82 9.03
C LYS A 810 -34.76 2.63 8.16
N ILE A 811 -35.93 2.03 8.41
CA ILE A 811 -36.43 0.90 7.61
C ILE A 811 -36.60 1.29 6.13
N LEU A 812 -37.18 2.46 5.84
CA LEU A 812 -37.41 2.90 4.47
C LEU A 812 -36.11 3.24 3.72
N THR A 813 -35.11 3.81 4.41
CA THR A 813 -33.79 4.10 3.83
C THR A 813 -32.99 2.84 3.52
N THR A 814 -33.25 1.73 4.20
CA THR A 814 -32.58 0.45 3.94
C THR A 814 -33.10 -0.25 2.69
N LYS A 815 -34.34 0.04 2.27
CA LYS A 815 -35.04 -0.68 1.20
C LYS A 815 -34.25 -0.77 -0.13
N PRO A 816 -33.64 0.31 -0.67
CA PRO A 816 -32.86 0.23 -1.90
C PRO A 816 -31.67 -0.73 -1.79
N HIS A 817 -31.09 -0.87 -0.60
CA HIS A 817 -29.96 -1.77 -0.34
C HIS A 817 -30.42 -3.22 -0.26
N THR A 818 -31.57 -3.49 0.35
CA THR A 818 -32.14 -4.86 0.44
C THR A 818 -32.65 -5.41 -0.88
N GLU A 819 -33.04 -4.53 -1.82
CA GLU A 819 -33.40 -4.94 -3.19
C GLU A 819 -32.18 -5.45 -3.98
N ILE A 820 -30.98 -4.97 -3.64
CA ILE A 820 -29.71 -5.38 -4.26
C ILE A 820 -29.10 -6.58 -3.51
N ASP A 821 -29.06 -6.52 -2.17
CA ASP A 821 -28.56 -7.58 -1.31
C ASP A 821 -29.52 -7.81 -0.11
N PRO A 822 -30.27 -8.92 -0.08
CA PRO A 822 -31.13 -9.27 1.05
C PRO A 822 -30.41 -9.38 2.40
N ALA A 823 -29.07 -9.50 2.38
CA ALA A 823 -28.22 -9.57 3.56
C ALA A 823 -27.56 -8.22 3.94
N ALA A 824 -27.94 -7.11 3.30
CA ALA A 824 -27.34 -5.79 3.50
C ALA A 824 -27.17 -5.43 4.98
N SER A 825 -25.95 -5.03 5.35
CA SER A 825 -25.58 -4.57 6.68
C SER A 825 -24.33 -3.69 6.64
N ARG A 826 -24.20 -2.86 7.67
CA ARG A 826 -22.98 -2.11 8.00
C ARG A 826 -21.82 -3.05 8.32
N ALA A 827 -20.59 -2.58 8.10
CA ALA A 827 -19.39 -3.33 8.47
C ALA A 827 -19.10 -3.23 9.98
N TYR A 828 -19.41 -2.07 10.59
CA TYR A 828 -19.15 -1.78 11.99
C TYR A 828 -20.45 -1.48 12.76
N PRO A 829 -20.46 -1.62 14.12
CA PRO A 829 -21.58 -1.18 14.95
C PRO A 829 -21.86 0.34 14.84
N PRO A 830 -23.01 0.83 15.33
CA PRO A 830 -23.34 2.25 15.27
C PRO A 830 -22.32 3.12 15.99
N THR A 831 -22.01 4.25 15.37
CA THR A 831 -21.09 5.25 15.89
C THR A 831 -21.64 5.98 17.12
N GLN A 832 -20.80 6.67 17.88
CA GLN A 832 -21.21 7.50 19.00
C GLN A 832 -22.16 8.64 18.55
N LEU A 833 -21.97 9.16 17.32
CA LEU A 833 -22.88 10.10 16.69
C LEU A 833 -24.27 9.48 16.47
N GLU A 834 -24.33 8.25 15.98
CA GLU A 834 -25.58 7.50 15.81
C GLU A 834 -26.27 7.24 17.15
N TRP A 835 -25.54 6.85 18.19
CA TRP A 835 -26.08 6.66 19.53
C TRP A 835 -26.69 7.93 20.10
N THR A 836 -25.96 9.05 19.99
CA THR A 836 -26.43 10.35 20.47
C THR A 836 -27.69 10.79 19.71
N ALA A 837 -27.70 10.62 18.38
CA ALA A 837 -28.86 10.93 17.53
C ALA A 837 -30.07 10.04 17.85
N ASN A 838 -29.86 8.73 18.04
CA ASN A 838 -30.93 7.78 18.38
C ASN A 838 -31.53 8.07 19.76
N GLN A 839 -30.73 8.43 20.76
CA GLN A 839 -31.22 8.81 22.09
C GLN A 839 -31.98 10.14 22.07
N ARG A 840 -31.53 11.12 21.28
CA ARG A 840 -32.16 12.44 21.16
C ARG A 840 -33.28 12.53 20.11
N LYS A 841 -33.46 11.49 19.29
CA LYS A 841 -34.37 11.48 18.13
C LYS A 841 -34.03 12.58 17.12
N GLY A 842 -32.74 12.88 16.99
CA GLY A 842 -32.19 13.96 16.16
C GLY A 842 -31.65 13.47 14.81
N LYS A 843 -31.39 14.43 13.91
CA LYS A 843 -30.66 14.19 12.66
C LYS A 843 -29.15 14.24 12.91
N MET A 844 -28.37 13.52 12.11
CA MET A 844 -26.92 13.54 12.18
C MET A 844 -26.35 14.52 11.16
N VAL A 845 -25.29 15.21 11.54
CA VAL A 845 -24.64 16.22 10.72
C VAL A 845 -23.14 16.00 10.79
N LEU A 846 -22.47 16.10 9.65
CA LEU A 846 -21.01 16.09 9.55
C LEU A 846 -20.51 17.41 8.97
N ASP A 847 -19.34 17.81 9.43
CA ASP A 847 -18.59 18.91 8.84
C ASP A 847 -17.92 18.43 7.56
N VAL A 848 -18.18 19.12 6.45
CA VAL A 848 -17.61 18.83 5.13
C VAL A 848 -16.64 19.93 4.76
N HIS A 849 -15.42 19.51 4.41
CA HIS A 849 -14.37 20.38 3.93
C HIS A 849 -14.22 20.21 2.42
N THR A 850 -14.24 21.30 1.68
CA THR A 850 -13.94 21.29 0.25
C THR A 850 -12.47 21.56 -0.02
N PHE A 851 -12.03 21.27 -1.24
CA PHE A 851 -10.67 21.57 -1.70
C PHE A 851 -10.33 23.08 -1.69
N ASN A 852 -11.34 23.95 -1.61
CA ASN A 852 -11.19 25.40 -1.55
C ASN A 852 -11.17 25.94 -0.11
N GLU A 853 -10.90 25.09 0.88
CA GLU A 853 -10.92 25.40 2.32
C GLU A 853 -12.29 25.88 2.87
N GLU A 854 -13.36 25.80 2.08
CA GLU A 854 -14.71 26.04 2.60
C GLU A 854 -15.12 24.89 3.52
N LYS A 855 -15.63 25.25 4.71
CA LYS A 855 -16.24 24.34 5.67
C LYS A 855 -17.73 24.60 5.74
N PHE A 856 -18.54 23.55 5.59
CA PHE A 856 -19.99 23.64 5.76
C PHE A 856 -20.55 22.36 6.40
N SER A 857 -21.77 22.44 6.90
CA SER A 857 -22.44 21.33 7.57
C SER A 857 -23.43 20.62 6.64
N ALA A 858 -23.37 19.29 6.61
CA ALA A 858 -24.26 18.48 5.78
C ALA A 858 -24.87 17.31 6.56
N GLU A 859 -26.14 17.04 6.28
CA GLU A 859 -26.89 15.97 6.94
C GLU A 859 -26.47 14.59 6.42
N VAL A 860 -26.27 13.64 7.34
CA VAL A 860 -25.88 12.25 7.04
C VAL A 860 -26.88 11.27 7.65
N GLU A 861 -27.03 10.09 7.05
CA GLU A 861 -27.94 9.01 7.47
C GLU A 861 -27.19 7.70 7.66
N SER A 862 -27.72 6.81 8.49
CA SER A 862 -27.10 5.51 8.82
C SER A 862 -26.80 4.62 7.62
N TRP A 863 -27.60 4.72 6.55
CA TRP A 863 -27.49 3.88 5.35
C TRP A 863 -26.94 4.63 4.14
N MET A 864 -26.40 5.83 4.32
CA MET A 864 -25.91 6.63 3.20
C MET A 864 -24.52 6.17 2.75
N THR A 865 -24.35 5.89 1.45
CA THR A 865 -23.05 5.54 0.88
C THR A 865 -22.20 6.77 0.58
N GLY A 866 -20.88 6.58 0.46
CA GLY A 866 -19.96 7.65 0.07
C GLY A 866 -20.33 8.33 -1.25
N GLU A 867 -20.79 7.55 -2.23
CA GLU A 867 -21.25 8.08 -3.52
C GLU A 867 -22.56 8.86 -3.40
N GLN A 868 -23.52 8.38 -2.60
CA GLN A 868 -24.77 9.11 -2.35
C GLN A 868 -24.52 10.44 -1.64
N TYR A 869 -23.66 10.42 -0.62
CA TYR A 869 -23.31 11.61 0.15
C TYR A 869 -22.56 12.63 -0.72
N ALA A 870 -21.53 12.20 -1.46
CA ALA A 870 -20.81 13.06 -2.39
C ALA A 870 -21.72 13.64 -3.49
N ALA A 871 -22.60 12.82 -4.07
CA ALA A 871 -23.57 13.27 -5.06
C ALA A 871 -24.50 14.35 -4.51
N TRP A 872 -24.97 14.23 -3.27
CA TRP A 872 -25.82 15.25 -2.64
C TRP A 872 -25.09 16.56 -2.38
N LEU A 873 -23.85 16.50 -1.91
CA LEU A 873 -23.01 17.69 -1.71
C LEU A 873 -22.78 18.43 -3.03
N LEU A 874 -22.50 17.71 -4.11
CA LEU A 874 -22.30 18.27 -5.45
C LEU A 874 -23.59 18.89 -6.01
N ASN A 875 -24.73 18.20 -5.89
CA ASN A 875 -26.02 18.71 -6.34
C ASN A 875 -26.43 19.98 -5.58
N ALA A 876 -26.21 20.04 -4.27
CA ALA A 876 -26.52 21.22 -3.46
C ALA A 876 -25.70 22.46 -3.88
N ARG A 877 -24.54 22.26 -4.53
CA ARG A 877 -23.68 23.31 -5.08
C ARG A 877 -23.91 23.58 -6.58
N GLY A 878 -24.95 23.00 -7.18
CA GLY A 878 -25.33 23.24 -8.58
C GLY A 878 -24.55 22.40 -9.61
N CYS A 879 -23.86 21.34 -9.17
CA CYS A 879 -23.16 20.41 -10.06
C CYS A 879 -24.09 19.26 -10.50
N ASP A 880 -25.06 19.56 -11.37
CA ASP A 880 -26.11 18.61 -11.77
C ASP A 880 -25.69 17.56 -12.83
N LYS A 881 -24.45 17.62 -13.33
CA LYS A 881 -23.95 16.73 -14.39
C LYS A 881 -22.99 15.68 -13.83
N ASN A 882 -23.37 14.40 -13.96
CA ASN A 882 -22.56 13.22 -13.65
C ASN A 882 -22.04 13.13 -12.20
N THR A 883 -22.94 12.95 -11.24
CA THR A 883 -22.61 12.73 -9.82
C THR A 883 -22.15 11.31 -9.49
N ARG A 884 -21.96 10.44 -10.50
CA ARG A 884 -21.48 9.07 -10.29
C ARG A 884 -19.96 8.99 -10.26
N GLY A 885 -19.43 8.12 -9.42
CA GLY A 885 -17.98 7.90 -9.28
C GLY A 885 -17.25 8.86 -8.33
N TRP A 886 -18.00 9.70 -7.60
CA TRP A 886 -17.46 10.52 -6.52
C TRP A 886 -17.60 9.79 -5.17
N SER A 887 -16.73 10.12 -4.22
CA SER A 887 -16.80 9.63 -2.84
C SER A 887 -16.22 10.69 -1.91
N VAL A 888 -16.26 10.42 -0.60
CA VAL A 888 -15.71 11.30 0.43
C VAL A 888 -14.49 10.67 1.09
N SER A 889 -13.62 11.51 1.64
CA SER A 889 -12.47 11.09 2.45
C SER A 889 -12.57 11.75 3.81
N MET A 890 -12.14 11.03 4.83
CA MET A 890 -12.04 11.55 6.20
C MET A 890 -10.62 11.98 6.49
N PHE A 891 -10.48 13.13 7.12
CA PHE A 891 -9.21 13.70 7.53
C PHE A 891 -9.14 13.79 9.06
N THR A 892 -8.20 13.07 9.66
CA THR A 892 -7.97 13.03 11.11
C THR A 892 -6.52 13.38 11.41
N GLY A 893 -6.28 14.67 11.74
CA GLY A 893 -4.96 15.19 12.07
C GLY A 893 -4.00 15.09 10.88
N ASP A 894 -3.20 14.03 10.85
CA ASP A 894 -2.19 13.78 9.80
C ASP A 894 -2.57 12.63 8.84
N THR A 895 -3.74 12.02 9.04
CA THR A 895 -4.17 10.82 8.30
C THR A 895 -5.40 11.10 7.43
N CYS A 896 -5.32 10.72 6.16
CA CYS A 896 -6.44 10.77 5.22
C CYS A 896 -6.88 9.34 4.88
N GLN A 897 -8.12 9.00 5.15
CA GLN A 897 -8.72 7.71 4.78
C GLN A 897 -9.77 7.92 3.68
N ASN A 898 -9.63 7.17 2.58
CA ASN A 898 -10.51 7.26 1.42
C ASN A 898 -11.63 6.21 1.51
N LEU A 899 -12.88 6.63 1.32
CA LEU A 899 -14.03 5.73 1.27
C LEU A 899 -14.30 5.26 -0.17
N LEU A 900 -14.55 3.98 -0.39
CA LEU A 900 -15.11 3.52 -1.66
C LEU A 900 -16.55 4.02 -1.78
N GLY A 901 -16.96 4.50 -2.96
CA GLY A 901 -18.29 5.10 -3.13
C GLY A 901 -19.48 4.19 -2.77
N CYS A 902 -19.28 2.86 -2.81
CA CYS A 902 -20.28 1.86 -2.42
C CYS A 902 -20.37 1.59 -0.92
N ASP A 903 -19.39 2.04 -0.13
CA ASP A 903 -19.33 1.81 1.32
C ASP A 903 -20.08 2.91 2.07
N PHE A 904 -20.50 2.62 3.30
CA PHE A 904 -21.31 3.53 4.12
C PHE A 904 -20.45 4.59 4.81
N VAL A 905 -20.87 5.86 4.76
CA VAL A 905 -20.09 6.99 5.33
C VAL A 905 -19.78 6.79 6.80
N LEU A 906 -20.73 6.28 7.58
CA LEU A 906 -20.56 6.09 9.02
C LEU A 906 -19.72 4.85 9.36
N ASP A 907 -19.44 3.94 8.42
CA ASP A 907 -18.49 2.84 8.65
C ASP A 907 -17.05 3.36 8.68
N LEU A 908 -16.76 4.45 7.98
CA LEU A 908 -15.46 5.14 8.04
C LEU A 908 -15.18 5.70 9.43
N ILE A 909 -16.22 6.24 10.08
CA ILE A 909 -16.13 6.74 11.47
C ILE A 909 -16.11 5.56 12.45
N GLY A 910 -16.97 4.55 12.22
CA GLY A 910 -17.08 3.37 13.08
C GLY A 910 -15.88 2.43 13.06
N GLU A 911 -14.98 2.54 12.07
CA GLU A 911 -13.70 1.84 12.08
C GLU A 911 -12.68 2.48 13.04
N MET A 912 -12.78 3.79 13.26
CA MET A 912 -11.92 4.52 14.19
C MET A 912 -12.37 4.42 15.64
N GLU A 913 -13.68 4.34 15.87
CA GLU A 913 -14.31 4.17 17.18
C GLU A 913 -14.24 2.72 17.66
#